data_AF-A0A7Y4WI69-F1
#
_entry.id   AF-A0A7Y4WI69-F1
#
_cell.length_a   1.000
_cell.length_b   1.000
_cell.length_c   1.000
_cell.angle_alpha   90.00
_cell.angle_beta   90.00
_cell.angle_gamma   90.00
#
_symmetry.space_group_name_H-M   'P 1'
#
loop_
_entity.id
_entity.type
_entity.pdbx_description
1 polymer ?
#
loop_
_entity_poly.entity_id
_entity_poly.type
_entity_poly.pdbx_seq_one_letter_code
_entity_poly.pdbx_strand_id
1 'polypeptide(L)'
;MRRPSACARLALLAAALVACAGEQPTPAASRWIDLTRGFRSRSLAEQATRLEAAARLPRQARVVQSGLAGEEAWLEVPLPRADWSAGKRPCEWRIELPVGGAMFCTEKKRTVLSDGAGREWTYSRQVLGARKVATRFMIEGDEIVVCLEGEPSDTMLCRARLDSGKEIDERWRARQWDLTTNGILVFPGESERLSCEIPPASRLCFSTVSPDPGGHGADLAPTIFRVKLGGRTLLEHRQSYQSPLRSEWHDIALDASGPQELVFEVEGPAPALFATPVLAPRASGSPGSRPWKEGRPDIVLLLCDTFRADSLSAWGGAPEHAPQLNALVEGSLHFLDARATAAWTLPSIGTILSGLFPGQHGGTDLDRGVTSAAETLAEVLGRAGYRTAAVTDSMLFSSHFGQDQGFEWFEEVSVANWDLGATLERARQRVACDDGRPLFLVVHTYRVHPPMRWGPEEDGKPWEDALQERSERRRERDQEGLVSAEDAEFQAIGRRFYLNAVNDLDQKVGAWIGELERDGFFERGLLVLTSDHGDAFGENGQSGHGGELFDVKLRVPLALRGRGIEPRAVRGVVSLIDLAPTLADLADVDPAPSWPGRSLLTAAAGRPAFAFDLKKHNKRLALFAEGKKLMVPDMDALRAGRLTHAFDLTQDPGEAHDLARETEWPRALGQALAAPLELLLVPVSEAKDIDLPLDVQDDLEAIGYGE
;
A
#
# COMPACT_ATOMS: atom_id res chain seq x y z
N MET A 1 28.89 -53.23 50.37
CA MET A 1 28.65 -52.77 48.97
C MET A 1 29.06 -53.88 48.01
N ARG A 2 28.10 -54.59 47.40
CA ARG A 2 28.39 -55.67 46.44
C ARG A 2 28.59 -55.07 45.05
N ARG A 3 29.71 -55.40 44.39
CA ARG A 3 30.00 -54.97 43.01
C ARG A 3 28.97 -55.60 42.05
N PRO A 4 28.42 -54.85 41.07
CA PRO A 4 27.45 -55.39 40.12
C PRO A 4 28.08 -56.48 39.25
N SER A 5 27.27 -57.51 38.95
CA SER A 5 27.64 -58.71 38.19
C SER A 5 28.08 -58.39 36.76
N ALA A 6 28.83 -59.30 36.14
CA ALA A 6 29.33 -59.13 34.77
C ALA A 6 28.20 -58.88 33.75
N CYS A 7 27.03 -59.51 33.93
CA CYS A 7 25.85 -59.26 33.10
C CYS A 7 25.30 -57.84 33.25
N ALA A 8 25.31 -57.27 34.46
CA ALA A 8 24.88 -55.89 34.67
C ALA A 8 25.84 -54.88 34.04
N ARG A 9 27.15 -55.18 33.99
CA ARG A 9 28.13 -54.34 33.29
C ARG A 9 28.03 -54.44 31.78
N LEU A 10 27.73 -55.62 31.24
CA LEU A 10 27.46 -55.83 29.81
C LEU A 10 26.17 -55.13 29.37
N ALA A 11 25.12 -55.14 30.19
CA ALA A 11 23.89 -54.40 29.92
C ALA A 11 24.11 -52.88 29.96
N LEU A 12 24.93 -52.38 30.90
CA LEU A 12 25.32 -50.97 30.95
C LEU A 12 26.24 -50.55 29.80
N LEU A 13 27.14 -51.42 29.34
CA LEU A 13 27.97 -51.16 28.16
C LEU A 13 27.14 -51.20 26.87
N ALA A 14 26.18 -52.11 26.75
CA ALA A 14 25.26 -52.18 25.61
C ALA A 14 24.34 -50.95 25.58
N ALA A 15 23.82 -50.51 26.73
CA ALA A 15 23.02 -49.29 26.84
C ALA A 15 23.85 -48.03 26.53
N ALA A 16 25.12 -47.98 26.94
CA ALA A 16 26.02 -46.89 26.60
C ALA A 16 26.43 -46.91 25.11
N LEU A 17 26.60 -48.09 24.49
CA LEU A 17 26.88 -48.22 23.06
C LEU A 17 25.65 -47.89 22.19
N VAL A 18 24.42 -48.13 22.68
CA VAL A 18 23.18 -47.67 22.03
C VAL A 18 22.98 -46.16 22.21
N ALA A 19 23.40 -45.59 23.35
CA ALA A 19 23.37 -44.14 23.57
C ALA A 19 24.49 -43.36 22.85
N CYS A 20 25.59 -44.03 22.47
CA CYS A 20 26.71 -43.45 21.71
C CYS A 20 26.70 -43.81 20.21
N ALA A 21 25.84 -44.74 19.78
CA ALA A 21 25.51 -44.90 18.37
C ALA A 21 24.61 -43.70 18.01
N GLY A 22 25.26 -42.61 17.61
CA GLY A 22 24.61 -41.33 17.35
C GLY A 22 23.33 -41.50 16.55
N GLU A 23 22.27 -40.87 17.03
CA GLU A 23 21.20 -40.43 16.15
C GLU A 23 21.90 -39.69 15.00
N GLN A 24 21.93 -40.31 13.83
CA GLN A 24 22.10 -39.57 12.59
C GLN A 24 21.13 -38.40 12.70
N PRO A 25 21.56 -37.13 12.58
CA PRO A 25 20.63 -36.02 12.62
C PRO A 25 19.57 -36.32 11.58
N THR A 26 18.33 -36.56 12.03
CA THR A 26 17.20 -36.65 11.11
C THR A 26 17.28 -35.41 10.23
N PRO A 27 17.35 -35.56 8.89
CA PRO A 27 17.47 -34.41 8.01
C PRO A 27 16.39 -33.41 8.40
N ALA A 28 16.78 -32.16 8.67
CA ALA A 28 15.85 -31.14 9.11
C ALA A 28 14.63 -31.14 8.16
N ALA A 29 13.43 -31.28 8.72
CA ALA A 29 12.21 -31.30 7.93
C ALA A 29 12.17 -30.08 7.00
N SER A 30 11.75 -30.28 5.74
CA SER A 30 11.64 -29.20 4.77
C SER A 30 10.80 -28.06 5.35
N ARG A 31 11.36 -26.86 5.42
CA ARG A 31 10.73 -25.65 5.99
C ARG A 31 11.07 -24.43 5.14
N TRP A 32 10.22 -23.41 5.23
CA TRP A 32 10.53 -22.11 4.64
C TRP A 32 11.57 -21.37 5.48
N ILE A 33 12.55 -20.77 4.81
CA ILE A 33 13.57 -19.92 5.44
C ILE A 33 13.57 -18.58 4.71
N ASP A 34 13.14 -17.53 5.41
CA ASP A 34 13.26 -16.14 4.98
C ASP A 34 14.73 -15.72 5.08
N LEU A 35 15.37 -15.48 3.93
CA LEU A 35 16.79 -15.12 3.87
C LEU A 35 17.06 -13.67 4.28
N THR A 36 16.02 -12.86 4.47
CA THR A 36 16.15 -11.49 4.99
C THR A 36 16.18 -11.46 6.52
N ARG A 37 15.78 -12.55 7.18
CA ARG A 37 15.77 -12.62 8.64
C ARG A 37 17.19 -12.73 9.18
N GLY A 38 17.58 -11.80 10.05
CA GLY A 38 18.94 -11.69 10.57
C GLY A 38 19.98 -11.24 9.53
N PHE A 39 19.57 -10.93 8.29
CA PHE A 39 20.44 -10.25 7.34
C PHE A 39 20.70 -8.83 7.85
N ARG A 40 21.94 -8.38 7.67
CA ARG A 40 22.39 -7.02 7.93
C ARG A 40 23.17 -6.57 6.72
N SER A 41 22.73 -5.47 6.12
CA SER A 41 23.52 -4.84 5.09
C SER A 41 24.80 -4.26 5.69
N ARG A 42 25.82 -4.07 4.86
CA ARG A 42 27.03 -3.32 5.26
C ARG A 42 26.66 -1.91 5.68
N SER A 43 27.50 -1.25 6.47
CA SER A 43 27.23 0.16 6.80
C SER A 43 27.21 1.02 5.52
N LEU A 44 26.37 2.07 5.51
CA LEU A 44 26.34 3.02 4.39
C LEU A 44 27.73 3.62 4.11
N ALA A 45 28.55 3.84 5.15
CA ALA A 45 29.93 4.30 5.05
C ALA A 45 30.84 3.35 4.27
N GLU A 46 30.73 2.05 4.52
CA GLU A 46 31.49 1.02 3.81
C GLU A 46 31.01 0.87 2.37
N GLN A 47 29.69 0.89 2.14
CA GLN A 47 29.11 0.85 0.80
C GLN A 47 29.58 2.04 -0.04
N ALA A 48 29.52 3.23 0.54
CA ALA A 48 29.99 4.49 -0.03
C ALA A 48 31.46 4.47 -0.44
N THR A 49 32.35 4.10 0.49
CA THR A 49 33.80 4.03 0.25
C THR A 49 34.13 3.09 -0.92
N ARG A 50 33.37 2.01 -1.05
CA ARG A 50 33.58 1.01 -2.10
C ARG A 50 33.01 1.46 -3.45
N LEU A 51 31.88 2.14 -3.46
CA LEU A 51 31.34 2.81 -4.66
C LEU A 51 32.33 3.82 -5.23
N GLU A 52 32.96 4.64 -4.38
CA GLU A 52 34.03 5.56 -4.77
C GLU A 52 35.26 4.82 -5.34
N ALA A 53 35.72 3.79 -4.63
CA ALA A 53 36.89 3.00 -5.02
C ALA A 53 36.71 2.20 -6.32
N ALA A 54 35.48 1.80 -6.64
CA ALA A 54 35.16 1.09 -7.89
C ALA A 54 35.27 1.99 -9.14
N ALA A 55 35.53 3.30 -8.98
CA ALA A 55 35.67 4.29 -10.07
C ALA A 55 34.45 4.39 -11.02
N ARG A 56 33.26 4.02 -10.53
CA ARG A 56 31.99 4.06 -11.29
C ARG A 56 31.13 5.30 -11.00
N LEU A 57 31.63 6.25 -10.23
CA LEU A 57 30.91 7.47 -9.88
C LEU A 57 31.18 8.61 -10.88
N PRO A 58 30.15 9.36 -11.34
CA PRO A 58 30.36 10.55 -12.16
C PRO A 58 31.12 11.67 -11.44
N ARG A 59 31.84 12.50 -12.21
CA ARG A 59 32.26 13.89 -11.87
C ARG A 59 32.75 14.12 -10.43
N GLN A 60 33.76 13.39 -9.97
CA GLN A 60 34.34 13.57 -8.62
C GLN A 60 33.30 13.48 -7.48
N ALA A 61 32.22 12.72 -7.68
CA ALA A 61 31.21 12.53 -6.65
C ALA A 61 31.85 12.02 -5.36
N ARG A 62 31.28 12.44 -4.23
CA ARG A 62 31.74 12.04 -2.91
C ARG A 62 30.56 11.66 -2.06
N VAL A 63 30.78 10.79 -1.10
CA VAL A 63 29.76 10.50 -0.11
C VAL A 63 29.92 11.43 1.09
N VAL A 64 28.82 12.07 1.47
CA VAL A 64 28.69 12.86 2.69
C VAL A 64 27.77 12.15 3.64
N GLN A 65 28.20 12.04 4.90
CA GLN A 65 27.44 11.41 5.97
C GLN A 65 26.76 12.49 6.81
N SER A 66 25.53 12.24 7.22
CA SER A 66 24.78 13.08 8.16
C SER A 66 24.22 12.25 9.32
N GLY A 67 23.91 12.93 10.44
CA GLY A 67 23.36 12.30 11.64
C GLY A 67 24.39 11.72 12.61
N LEU A 68 23.90 11.23 13.76
CA LEU A 68 24.72 10.47 14.72
C LEU A 68 25.04 9.10 14.12
N ALA A 69 26.31 8.69 14.16
CA ALA A 69 26.78 7.39 13.66
C ALA A 69 26.58 7.09 12.15
N GLY A 70 26.25 8.08 11.31
CA GLY A 70 26.14 7.88 9.86
C GLY A 70 24.89 7.10 9.42
N GLU A 71 23.78 7.28 10.13
CA GLU A 71 22.46 6.70 9.79
C GLU A 71 21.96 7.14 8.40
N GLU A 72 22.47 8.26 7.89
CA GLU A 72 22.21 8.72 6.54
C GLU A 72 23.51 8.96 5.77
N ALA A 73 23.52 8.54 4.50
CA ALA A 73 24.58 8.82 3.56
C ALA A 73 23.99 9.42 2.30
N TRP A 74 24.69 10.41 1.75
CA TRP A 74 24.30 11.15 0.56
C TRP A 74 25.43 11.06 -0.45
N LEU A 75 25.10 10.72 -1.69
CA LEU A 75 26.02 10.86 -2.81
C LEU A 75 25.91 12.29 -3.33
N GLU A 76 26.96 13.09 -3.12
CA GLU A 76 27.04 14.47 -3.60
C GLU A 76 27.82 14.54 -4.91
N VAL A 77 27.22 15.18 -5.92
CA VAL A 77 27.85 15.46 -7.20
C VAL A 77 27.99 16.97 -7.39
N PRO A 78 29.21 17.47 -7.60
CA PRO A 78 29.41 18.85 -8.01
C PRO A 78 28.88 19.05 -9.43
N LEU A 79 28.09 20.11 -9.58
CA LEU A 79 27.54 20.65 -10.81
C LEU A 79 28.17 22.03 -11.05
N PRO A 80 29.33 22.10 -11.73
CA PRO A 80 30.04 23.34 -12.00
C PRO A 80 29.18 24.29 -12.83
N ARG A 81 29.23 25.58 -12.51
CA ARG A 81 28.49 26.63 -13.23
C ARG A 81 28.71 26.59 -14.75
N ALA A 82 29.90 26.22 -15.20
CA ALA A 82 30.25 26.16 -16.63
C ALA A 82 29.41 25.15 -17.45
N ASP A 83 28.78 24.19 -16.78
CA ASP A 83 27.95 23.16 -17.43
C ASP A 83 26.46 23.54 -17.47
N TRP A 84 26.07 24.63 -16.80
CA TRP A 84 24.70 25.12 -16.83
C TRP A 84 24.45 25.98 -18.08
N SER A 85 23.27 25.82 -18.64
CA SER A 85 22.77 26.60 -19.77
C SER A 85 21.49 27.33 -19.39
N ALA A 86 21.24 28.46 -20.04
CA ALA A 86 19.98 29.17 -19.87
C ALA A 86 18.84 28.38 -20.52
N GLY A 87 17.74 28.20 -19.81
CA GLY A 87 16.53 27.55 -20.29
C GLY A 87 15.64 28.48 -21.13
N LYS A 88 14.40 28.06 -21.36
CA LYS A 88 13.46 28.81 -22.23
C LYS A 88 13.01 30.14 -21.61
N ARG A 89 13.19 30.32 -20.31
CA ARG A 89 12.69 31.46 -19.53
C ARG A 89 13.83 32.19 -18.84
N PRO A 90 13.70 33.49 -18.55
CA PRO A 90 14.78 34.30 -17.99
C PRO A 90 15.38 33.81 -16.66
N CYS A 91 14.62 33.06 -15.87
CA CYS A 91 15.05 32.49 -14.59
C CYS A 91 15.35 30.99 -14.65
N GLU A 92 15.20 30.35 -15.81
CA GLU A 92 15.35 28.91 -15.96
C GLU A 92 16.79 28.56 -16.30
N TRP A 93 17.35 27.58 -15.58
CA TRP A 93 18.69 27.05 -15.81
C TRP A 93 18.62 25.54 -15.96
N ARG A 94 19.41 25.00 -16.88
CA ARG A 94 19.42 23.60 -17.27
C ARG A 94 20.83 23.02 -17.22
N ILE A 95 20.96 21.78 -16.80
CA ILE A 95 22.21 21.02 -16.86
C ILE A 95 21.90 19.56 -17.16
N GLU A 96 22.70 18.93 -18.01
CA GLU A 96 22.59 17.50 -18.29
C GLU A 96 22.83 16.70 -16.99
N LEU A 97 21.99 15.69 -16.75
CA LEU A 97 22.16 14.74 -15.66
C LEU A 97 23.56 14.12 -15.78
N PRO A 98 24.33 14.06 -14.68
CA PRO A 98 25.67 13.47 -14.73
C PRO A 98 25.63 12.04 -15.30
N VAL A 99 26.46 11.73 -16.30
CA VAL A 99 26.56 10.39 -16.91
C VAL A 99 26.76 9.31 -15.83
N GLY A 100 25.87 8.31 -15.76
CA GLY A 100 25.70 7.47 -14.55
C GLY A 100 24.46 7.82 -13.72
N GLY A 101 23.59 8.67 -14.29
CA GLY A 101 22.30 9.15 -13.78
C GLY A 101 21.42 8.11 -13.09
N ALA A 102 21.55 6.82 -13.45
CA ALA A 102 20.78 5.73 -12.85
C ALA A 102 20.87 5.66 -11.32
N MET A 103 21.99 6.06 -10.69
CA MET A 103 22.08 6.16 -9.22
C MET A 103 21.29 7.36 -8.66
N PHE A 104 21.22 8.47 -9.39
CA PHE A 104 20.45 9.68 -9.01
C PHE A 104 18.96 9.52 -9.31
N CYS A 105 18.63 8.64 -10.24
CA CYS A 105 17.26 8.27 -10.55
C CYS A 105 16.64 7.34 -9.50
N THR A 106 17.41 6.85 -8.50
CA THR A 106 16.94 5.83 -7.54
C THR A 106 15.74 6.21 -6.72
N GLU A 107 15.50 7.51 -6.51
CA GLU A 107 14.26 8.04 -5.96
C GLU A 107 14.25 9.56 -6.20
N LYS A 108 13.59 10.05 -7.27
CA LYS A 108 13.50 11.50 -7.57
C LYS A 108 13.08 12.32 -6.34
N LYS A 109 12.23 11.74 -5.47
CA LYS A 109 11.73 12.29 -4.20
C LYS A 109 12.79 12.43 -3.08
N ARG A 110 14.01 11.93 -3.29
CA ARG A 110 15.13 11.96 -2.32
C ARG A 110 16.39 12.59 -2.90
N THR A 111 16.22 13.38 -3.95
CA THR A 111 17.28 14.18 -4.54
C THR A 111 17.08 15.64 -4.17
N VAL A 112 18.13 16.27 -3.65
CA VAL A 112 18.16 17.68 -3.27
C VAL A 112 19.24 18.37 -4.08
N LEU A 113 18.92 19.54 -4.63
CA LEU A 113 19.90 20.44 -5.23
C LEU A 113 20.25 21.50 -4.18
N SER A 114 21.53 21.84 -4.02
CA SER A 114 21.94 22.91 -3.11
C SER A 114 23.05 23.77 -3.70
N ASP A 115 23.25 24.97 -3.16
CA ASP A 115 24.35 25.86 -3.55
C ASP A 115 25.41 25.98 -2.45
N GLY A 116 26.52 26.66 -2.76
CA GLY A 116 27.59 26.91 -1.80
C GLY A 116 27.23 27.83 -0.63
N ALA A 117 26.03 28.45 -0.64
CA ALA A 117 25.50 29.26 0.44
C ALA A 117 24.52 28.48 1.35
N GLY A 118 24.27 27.20 1.05
CA GLY A 118 23.37 26.34 1.81
C GLY A 118 21.89 26.54 1.46
N ARG A 119 21.57 27.22 0.36
CA ARG A 119 20.19 27.23 -0.17
C ARG A 119 19.91 25.86 -0.80
N GLU A 120 18.72 25.33 -0.54
CA GLU A 120 18.31 24.02 -1.02
C GLU A 120 17.05 24.14 -1.89
N TRP A 121 17.01 23.30 -2.93
CA TRP A 121 15.89 23.09 -3.81
C TRP A 121 15.49 21.62 -3.74
N THR A 122 14.20 21.38 -3.54
CA THR A 122 13.65 20.02 -3.54
C THR A 122 13.09 19.66 -4.91
N TYR A 123 13.05 18.37 -5.21
CA TYR A 123 12.45 17.88 -6.44
C TYR A 123 10.95 18.21 -6.50
N SER A 124 10.45 18.50 -7.71
CA SER A 124 9.03 18.68 -8.02
C SER A 124 8.70 18.06 -9.38
N ARG A 125 7.47 17.54 -9.49
CA ARG A 125 6.90 17.03 -10.76
C ARG A 125 6.14 18.09 -11.55
N GLN A 126 5.79 19.20 -10.91
CA GLN A 126 5.03 20.25 -11.58
C GLN A 126 5.97 21.06 -12.49
N VAL A 127 5.44 21.48 -13.63
CA VAL A 127 6.12 22.42 -14.51
C VAL A 127 6.42 23.67 -13.67
N LEU A 128 7.71 23.96 -13.46
CA LEU A 128 8.12 25.14 -12.71
C LEU A 128 7.43 26.34 -13.37
N GLY A 129 6.63 27.14 -12.66
CA GLY A 129 5.79 28.18 -13.26
C GLY A 129 5.49 29.32 -12.27
N ALA A 130 5.94 30.54 -12.60
CA ALA A 130 5.86 31.77 -11.79
C ALA A 130 6.69 31.80 -10.48
N ARG A 131 6.90 33.01 -9.94
CA ARG A 131 7.78 33.34 -8.79
C ARG A 131 7.58 32.50 -7.51
N LYS A 132 6.47 31.78 -7.36
CA LYS A 132 6.18 30.92 -6.20
C LYS A 132 6.98 29.60 -6.15
N VAL A 133 7.75 29.28 -7.20
CA VAL A 133 8.46 27.99 -7.33
C VAL A 133 9.99 28.11 -7.07
N ALA A 134 10.43 29.19 -6.42
CA ALA A 134 11.85 29.56 -6.30
C ALA A 134 12.73 28.57 -5.47
N THR A 135 12.13 27.57 -4.83
CA THR A 135 12.81 26.55 -3.99
C THR A 135 12.63 25.12 -4.52
N ARG A 136 12.27 24.95 -5.80
CA ARG A 136 12.10 23.63 -6.42
C ARG A 136 12.92 23.47 -7.69
N PHE A 137 13.27 22.23 -8.02
CA PHE A 137 13.84 21.82 -9.30
C PHE A 137 13.04 20.65 -9.88
N MET A 138 13.17 20.40 -11.18
CA MET A 138 12.54 19.28 -11.88
C MET A 138 13.60 18.55 -12.72
N ILE A 139 13.30 17.32 -13.11
CA ILE A 139 14.07 16.56 -14.10
C ILE A 139 13.22 16.44 -15.36
N GLU A 140 13.67 17.05 -16.47
CA GLU A 140 13.02 16.99 -17.79
C GLU A 140 13.94 16.24 -18.77
N GLY A 141 13.54 15.04 -19.22
CA GLY A 141 14.44 14.25 -20.05
C GLY A 141 15.69 13.86 -19.26
N ASP A 142 16.85 14.08 -19.87
CA ASP A 142 18.15 13.90 -19.23
C ASP A 142 18.69 15.19 -18.62
N GLU A 143 17.86 16.19 -18.30
CA GLU A 143 18.29 17.48 -17.74
C GLU A 143 17.66 17.78 -16.38
N ILE A 144 18.46 18.36 -15.47
CA ILE A 144 17.95 19.05 -14.28
C ILE A 144 17.57 20.48 -14.70
N VAL A 145 16.35 20.88 -14.35
CA VAL A 145 15.81 22.22 -14.59
C VAL A 145 15.54 22.89 -13.25
N VAL A 146 16.08 24.08 -13.02
CA VAL A 146 15.86 24.87 -11.80
C VAL A 146 15.51 26.32 -12.16
N CYS A 147 14.65 26.95 -11.36
CA CYS A 147 14.33 28.37 -11.48
C CYS A 147 15.10 29.19 -10.44
N LEU A 148 16.00 30.06 -10.87
CA LEU A 148 16.86 30.90 -10.02
C LEU A 148 16.73 32.37 -10.38
N GLU A 149 16.74 33.24 -9.35
CA GLU A 149 16.92 34.68 -9.55
C GLU A 149 18.41 34.97 -9.74
N GLY A 150 18.84 35.16 -10.99
CA GLY A 150 20.24 35.36 -11.36
C GLY A 150 20.92 34.06 -11.82
N GLU A 151 22.25 34.09 -11.90
CA GLU A 151 23.04 32.95 -12.38
C GLU A 151 23.28 31.91 -11.27
N PRO A 152 23.46 30.61 -11.62
CA PRO A 152 23.83 29.58 -10.66
C PRO A 152 25.14 29.94 -9.96
N SER A 153 25.29 29.49 -8.71
CA SER A 153 26.55 29.62 -7.98
C SER A 153 27.68 28.85 -8.68
N ASP A 154 28.94 29.22 -8.42
CA ASP A 154 30.13 28.63 -9.05
C ASP A 154 30.15 27.09 -9.03
N THR A 155 29.61 26.50 -7.96
CA THR A 155 29.31 25.07 -7.89
C THR A 155 28.00 24.87 -7.14
N MET A 156 27.04 24.22 -7.80
CA MET A 156 25.87 23.63 -7.15
C MET A 156 26.17 22.15 -6.84
N LEU A 157 25.46 21.58 -5.88
CA LEU A 157 25.58 20.18 -5.48
C LEU A 157 24.24 19.48 -5.75
N CYS A 158 24.28 18.40 -6.51
CA CYS A 158 23.17 17.45 -6.58
C CYS A 158 23.43 16.33 -5.59
N ARG A 159 22.52 16.12 -4.63
CA ARG A 159 22.68 15.15 -3.56
C ARG A 159 21.56 14.13 -3.65
N ALA A 160 21.91 12.86 -3.75
CA ALA A 160 20.97 11.74 -3.73
C ALA A 160 21.20 10.90 -2.48
N ARG A 161 20.14 10.63 -1.73
CA ARG A 161 20.21 9.80 -0.52
C ARG A 161 20.51 8.34 -0.89
N LEU A 162 21.51 7.76 -0.25
CA LEU A 162 21.78 6.33 -0.28
C LEU A 162 20.96 5.65 0.83
N ASP A 163 20.15 4.67 0.45
CA ASP A 163 19.39 3.82 1.37
C ASP A 163 19.91 2.38 1.25
N SER A 164 20.08 1.71 2.38
CA SER A 164 20.47 0.29 2.41
C SER A 164 19.36 -0.61 2.93
N GLY A 165 18.22 -0.04 3.30
CA GLY A 165 17.18 -0.69 4.08
C GLY A 165 17.42 -0.58 5.59
N LYS A 166 16.49 -1.13 6.35
CA LYS A 166 16.53 -1.19 7.81
C LYS A 166 15.94 -2.51 8.30
N GLU A 167 16.34 -2.92 9.48
CA GLU A 167 15.69 -4.05 10.15
C GLU A 167 14.33 -3.63 10.71
N ILE A 168 13.30 -4.42 10.41
CA ILE A 168 11.96 -4.34 11.01
C ILE A 168 11.52 -5.77 11.30
N ASP A 169 11.12 -6.05 12.55
CA ASP A 169 10.70 -7.39 13.01
C ASP A 169 11.66 -8.51 12.59
N GLU A 170 12.94 -8.30 12.86
CA GLU A 170 14.06 -9.19 12.54
C GLU A 170 14.35 -9.40 11.05
N ARG A 171 13.60 -8.74 10.16
CA ARG A 171 13.75 -8.84 8.71
C ARG A 171 14.35 -7.58 8.13
N TRP A 172 15.20 -7.74 7.13
CA TRP A 172 15.75 -6.60 6.41
C TRP A 172 14.76 -6.10 5.36
N ARG A 173 14.25 -4.88 5.57
CA ARG A 173 13.30 -4.20 4.70
C ARG A 173 14.03 -3.12 3.91
N ALA A 174 13.98 -3.23 2.59
CA ALA A 174 14.58 -2.27 1.66
C ALA A 174 13.49 -1.52 0.89
N ARG A 175 13.82 -0.32 0.46
CA ARG A 175 13.00 0.47 -0.44
C ARG A 175 13.74 0.68 -1.76
N GLN A 176 13.01 0.54 -2.85
CA GLN A 176 13.42 0.93 -4.18
C GLN A 176 12.23 1.66 -4.82
N TRP A 177 12.29 2.98 -4.96
CA TRP A 177 11.22 3.83 -5.51
C TRP A 177 9.86 3.66 -4.79
N ASP A 178 8.89 3.20 -5.55
CA ASP A 178 7.52 2.86 -5.20
C ASP A 178 7.40 1.44 -4.65
N LEU A 179 8.48 0.66 -4.57
CA LEU A 179 8.47 -0.65 -3.93
C LEU A 179 9.13 -0.59 -2.55
N THR A 180 8.39 -0.97 -1.53
CA THR A 180 8.91 -1.31 -0.21
C THR A 180 8.75 -2.81 0.01
N THR A 181 9.83 -3.53 0.31
CA THR A 181 9.79 -4.99 0.41
C THR A 181 10.83 -5.52 1.38
N ASN A 182 10.61 -6.72 1.91
CA ASN A 182 11.71 -7.50 2.48
C ASN A 182 12.65 -7.87 1.33
N GLY A 183 13.96 -7.62 1.47
CA GLY A 183 14.87 -7.90 0.36
C GLY A 183 16.32 -7.53 0.64
N ILE A 184 17.20 -8.01 -0.24
CA ILE A 184 18.65 -7.80 -0.17
C ILE A 184 19.03 -6.82 -1.27
N LEU A 185 19.35 -5.58 -0.90
CA LEU A 185 19.82 -4.56 -1.83
C LEU A 185 21.31 -4.77 -2.11
N VAL A 186 21.68 -4.85 -3.39
CA VAL A 186 23.06 -5.08 -3.82
C VAL A 186 23.49 -3.97 -4.77
N PHE A 187 24.63 -3.36 -4.46
CA PHE A 187 25.22 -2.30 -5.28
C PHE A 187 26.01 -2.87 -6.47
N PRO A 188 26.13 -2.14 -7.58
CA PRO A 188 26.82 -2.66 -8.75
C PRO A 188 28.31 -2.94 -8.51
N GLY A 189 28.76 -4.11 -8.93
CA GLY A 189 30.13 -4.59 -8.72
C GLY A 189 30.37 -5.15 -7.32
N GLU A 190 29.36 -5.14 -6.44
CA GLU A 190 29.43 -5.73 -5.11
C GLU A 190 28.72 -7.09 -5.03
N SER A 191 28.91 -7.76 -3.91
CA SER A 191 28.24 -9.02 -3.58
C SER A 191 27.77 -9.04 -2.14
N GLU A 192 26.59 -9.59 -1.88
CA GLU A 192 26.11 -9.91 -0.53
C GLU A 192 26.16 -11.42 -0.31
N ARG A 193 26.66 -11.83 0.86
CA ARG A 193 26.93 -13.25 1.19
C ARG A 193 26.11 -13.67 2.39
N LEU A 194 25.39 -14.77 2.27
CA LEU A 194 24.55 -15.32 3.32
C LEU A 194 24.94 -16.78 3.58
N SER A 195 25.39 -17.05 4.80
CA SER A 195 25.56 -18.41 5.30
C SER A 195 24.21 -18.93 5.80
N CYS A 196 23.75 -20.05 5.26
CA CYS A 196 22.49 -20.65 5.67
C CYS A 196 22.55 -22.19 5.66
N GLU A 197 21.74 -22.80 6.52
CA GLU A 197 21.53 -24.24 6.52
C GLU A 197 20.39 -24.55 5.54
N ILE A 198 20.73 -25.11 4.36
CA ILE A 198 19.75 -25.42 3.32
C ILE A 198 19.09 -26.77 3.62
N PRO A 199 17.76 -26.84 3.84
CA PRO A 199 17.07 -28.10 4.01
C PRO A 199 17.19 -28.99 2.77
N PRO A 200 17.11 -30.33 2.91
CA PRO A 200 16.99 -31.21 1.77
C PRO A 200 15.76 -30.88 0.92
N ALA A 201 15.89 -31.06 -0.39
CA ALA A 201 14.82 -30.78 -1.36
C ALA A 201 14.26 -29.35 -1.20
N SER A 202 15.13 -28.35 -1.23
CA SER A 202 14.74 -26.95 -1.24
C SER A 202 14.73 -26.36 -2.66
N ARG A 203 13.99 -25.28 -2.82
CA ARG A 203 14.06 -24.34 -3.93
C ARG A 203 14.34 -22.94 -3.37
N LEU A 204 15.02 -22.10 -4.14
CA LEU A 204 15.23 -20.70 -3.85
C LEU A 204 14.24 -19.88 -4.69
N CYS A 205 13.38 -19.14 -4.01
CA CYS A 205 12.35 -18.29 -4.60
C CYS A 205 12.64 -16.82 -4.29
N PHE A 206 12.56 -15.93 -5.27
CA PHE A 206 12.76 -14.48 -5.10
C PHE A 206 12.32 -13.72 -6.35
N SER A 207 12.18 -12.39 -6.22
CA SER A 207 12.11 -11.50 -7.38
C SER A 207 13.40 -10.73 -7.58
N THR A 208 13.90 -10.64 -8.81
CA THR A 208 14.86 -9.59 -9.18
C THR A 208 14.09 -8.32 -9.46
N VAL A 209 14.51 -7.20 -8.88
CA VAL A 209 13.91 -5.89 -9.13
C VAL A 209 15.00 -4.97 -9.64
N SER A 210 14.84 -4.59 -10.91
CA SER A 210 15.71 -3.60 -11.51
C SER A 210 15.20 -2.20 -11.13
N PRO A 211 16.12 -1.27 -10.90
CA PRO A 211 15.79 0.15 -10.86
C PRO A 211 14.96 0.60 -12.08
N ASP A 212 13.94 1.44 -11.87
CA ASP A 212 13.19 2.13 -12.93
C ASP A 212 13.68 3.58 -13.02
N PRO A 213 14.40 3.98 -14.07
CA PRO A 213 14.98 5.30 -14.16
C PRO A 213 13.93 6.39 -14.46
N GLY A 214 12.63 6.06 -14.42
CA GLY A 214 11.53 7.01 -14.55
C GLY A 214 11.39 7.53 -15.97
N GLY A 215 11.43 6.60 -16.93
CA GLY A 215 11.34 6.88 -18.37
C GLY A 215 12.67 7.24 -19.05
N HIS A 216 13.75 7.48 -18.29
CA HIS A 216 15.06 7.91 -18.80
C HIS A 216 16.08 6.78 -18.70
N GLY A 217 15.94 5.77 -19.56
CA GLY A 217 16.77 4.56 -19.47
C GLY A 217 16.92 3.77 -20.76
N ALA A 218 16.43 4.29 -21.89
CA ALA A 218 16.47 3.58 -23.16
C ALA A 218 17.91 3.17 -23.56
N ASP A 219 18.90 3.98 -23.18
CA ASP A 219 20.31 3.76 -23.52
C ASP A 219 21.16 3.22 -22.35
N LEU A 220 20.56 2.93 -21.19
CA LEU A 220 21.30 2.37 -20.06
C LEU A 220 21.65 0.89 -20.31
N ALA A 221 22.89 0.54 -19.99
CA ALA A 221 23.31 -0.86 -19.97
C ALA A 221 22.42 -1.65 -18.98
N PRO A 222 21.97 -2.86 -19.33
CA PRO A 222 21.07 -3.64 -18.49
C PRO A 222 21.71 -4.07 -17.17
N THR A 223 20.87 -4.29 -16.17
CA THR A 223 21.29 -4.87 -14.89
C THR A 223 21.42 -6.38 -15.05
N ILE A 224 22.55 -6.94 -14.60
CA ILE A 224 22.83 -8.37 -14.57
C ILE A 224 22.82 -8.81 -13.12
N PHE A 225 21.89 -9.68 -12.78
CA PHE A 225 21.76 -10.33 -11.48
C PHE A 225 22.45 -11.68 -11.52
N ARG A 226 23.26 -12.01 -10.52
CA ARG A 226 23.76 -13.37 -10.33
C ARG A 226 23.50 -13.88 -8.94
N VAL A 227 23.16 -15.16 -8.87
CA VAL A 227 23.07 -15.90 -7.60
C VAL A 227 24.01 -17.10 -7.69
N LYS A 228 24.87 -17.27 -6.68
CA LYS A 228 25.78 -18.41 -6.57
C LYS A 228 25.53 -19.19 -5.29
N LEU A 229 25.78 -20.49 -5.33
CA LEU A 229 25.70 -21.40 -4.19
C LEU A 229 26.97 -22.24 -4.13
N GLY A 230 27.74 -22.14 -3.04
CA GLY A 230 29.00 -22.87 -2.90
C GLY A 230 29.99 -22.62 -4.04
N GLY A 231 29.98 -21.41 -4.62
CA GLY A 231 30.80 -21.01 -5.77
C GLY A 231 30.24 -21.36 -7.15
N ARG A 232 29.16 -22.16 -7.25
CA ARG A 232 28.47 -22.47 -8.52
C ARG A 232 27.42 -21.41 -8.82
N THR A 233 27.40 -20.85 -10.04
CA THR A 233 26.32 -19.96 -10.49
C THR A 233 25.00 -20.74 -10.63
N LEU A 234 23.98 -20.33 -9.89
CA LEU A 234 22.61 -20.83 -9.98
C LEU A 234 21.77 -20.02 -10.96
N LEU A 235 21.96 -18.70 -10.97
CA LEU A 235 21.26 -17.77 -11.84
C LEU A 235 22.26 -16.76 -12.43
N GLU A 236 22.11 -16.49 -13.71
CA GLU A 236 22.56 -15.26 -14.34
C GLU A 236 21.36 -14.71 -15.13
N HIS A 237 20.81 -13.59 -14.68
CA HIS A 237 19.62 -12.98 -15.26
C HIS A 237 19.93 -11.55 -15.68
N ARG A 238 19.55 -11.19 -16.91
CA ARG A 238 19.79 -9.87 -17.50
C ARG A 238 18.47 -9.16 -17.68
N GLN A 239 18.27 -8.06 -16.96
CA GLN A 239 17.06 -7.25 -17.02
C GLN A 239 17.34 -5.92 -17.72
N SER A 240 16.58 -5.65 -18.80
CA SER A 240 16.66 -4.39 -19.54
C SER A 240 15.86 -3.30 -18.84
N TYR A 241 16.38 -2.07 -18.87
CA TYR A 241 15.66 -0.86 -18.46
C TYR A 241 14.48 -0.50 -19.39
N GLN A 242 14.40 -1.13 -20.56
CA GLN A 242 13.26 -1.04 -21.47
C GLN A 242 12.19 -2.10 -21.18
N SER A 243 12.41 -2.99 -20.21
CA SER A 243 11.43 -4.02 -19.87
C SER A 243 10.15 -3.38 -19.32
N PRO A 244 8.95 -3.79 -19.77
CA PRO A 244 7.70 -3.39 -19.11
C PRO A 244 7.60 -4.00 -17.68
N LEU A 245 8.36 -5.06 -17.43
CA LEU A 245 8.43 -5.76 -16.16
C LEU A 245 9.56 -5.18 -15.31
N ARG A 246 9.16 -4.45 -14.28
CA ARG A 246 10.06 -3.90 -13.25
C ARG A 246 10.65 -4.99 -12.36
N SER A 247 9.94 -6.09 -12.16
CA SER A 247 10.43 -7.25 -11.43
C SER A 247 10.22 -8.54 -12.21
N GLU A 248 11.08 -9.51 -11.98
CA GLU A 248 10.96 -10.87 -12.52
C GLU A 248 11.05 -11.90 -11.39
N TRP A 249 10.17 -12.90 -11.43
CA TRP A 249 10.11 -13.97 -10.44
C TRP A 249 11.03 -15.12 -10.83
N HIS A 250 11.79 -15.63 -9.86
CA HIS A 250 12.69 -16.76 -10.01
C HIS A 250 12.33 -17.86 -9.02
N ASP A 251 12.28 -19.09 -9.51
CA ASP A 251 12.10 -20.31 -8.73
C ASP A 251 13.15 -21.33 -9.17
N ILE A 252 14.15 -21.55 -8.31
CA ILE A 252 15.35 -22.32 -8.63
C ILE A 252 15.44 -23.51 -7.69
N ALA A 253 15.29 -24.73 -8.21
CA ALA A 253 15.53 -25.94 -7.44
C ALA A 253 17.00 -26.03 -7.00
N LEU A 254 17.23 -26.41 -5.74
CA LEU A 254 18.57 -26.55 -5.17
C LEU A 254 18.96 -28.03 -5.09
N ASP A 255 20.16 -28.35 -5.58
CA ASP A 255 20.72 -29.71 -5.55
C ASP A 255 21.55 -29.97 -4.29
N ALA A 256 21.86 -28.93 -3.51
CA ALA A 256 22.69 -29.01 -2.31
C ALA A 256 21.83 -28.80 -1.05
N SER A 257 22.25 -29.45 0.04
CA SER A 257 21.68 -29.31 1.37
C SER A 257 22.80 -29.17 2.41
N GLY A 258 22.44 -28.79 3.63
CA GLY A 258 23.39 -28.53 4.72
C GLY A 258 23.94 -27.11 4.71
N PRO A 259 25.08 -26.86 5.39
CA PRO A 259 25.69 -25.53 5.44
C PRO A 259 26.15 -25.10 4.05
N GLN A 260 25.62 -23.99 3.56
CA GLN A 260 25.99 -23.42 2.27
C GLN A 260 26.15 -21.90 2.36
N GLU A 261 26.93 -21.35 1.43
CA GLU A 261 27.01 -19.90 1.20
C GLU A 261 26.24 -19.55 -0.08
N LEU A 262 25.22 -18.70 0.07
CA LEU A 262 24.55 -18.01 -1.03
C LEU A 262 25.23 -16.67 -1.27
N VAL A 263 25.49 -16.34 -2.53
CA VAL A 263 26.08 -15.07 -2.94
C VAL A 263 25.18 -14.40 -3.95
N PHE A 264 24.76 -13.17 -3.66
CA PHE A 264 23.95 -12.32 -4.51
C PHE A 264 24.83 -11.22 -5.10
N GLU A 265 24.89 -11.11 -6.43
CA GLU A 265 25.75 -10.17 -7.14
C GLU A 265 24.94 -9.35 -8.13
N VAL A 266 25.33 -8.09 -8.32
CA VAL A 266 24.74 -7.18 -9.31
C VAL A 266 25.84 -6.54 -10.13
N GLU A 267 25.70 -6.58 -11.45
CA GLU A 267 26.42 -5.71 -12.38
C GLU A 267 25.42 -4.81 -13.10
N GLY A 268 25.82 -3.59 -13.43
CA GLY A 268 24.93 -2.62 -14.07
C GLY A 268 25.21 -1.20 -13.60
N PRO A 269 24.35 -0.24 -13.99
CA PRO A 269 24.56 1.16 -13.68
C PRO A 269 23.94 1.62 -12.34
N ALA A 270 23.09 0.81 -11.69
CA ALA A 270 22.44 1.19 -10.44
C ALA A 270 22.18 0.01 -9.47
N PRO A 271 22.01 0.29 -8.16
CA PRO A 271 21.68 -0.73 -7.17
C PRO A 271 20.40 -1.47 -7.53
N ALA A 272 20.38 -2.77 -7.26
CA ALA A 272 19.27 -3.63 -7.58
C ALA A 272 18.93 -4.56 -6.42
N LEU A 273 17.69 -5.05 -6.41
CA LEU A 273 17.14 -5.73 -5.25
C LEU A 273 16.82 -7.19 -5.57
N PHE A 274 17.21 -8.08 -4.65
CA PHE A 274 16.68 -9.43 -4.56
C PHE A 274 15.55 -9.40 -3.53
N ALA A 275 14.32 -9.26 -4.01
CA ALA A 275 13.13 -9.10 -3.19
C ALA A 275 12.54 -10.45 -2.76
N THR A 276 12.07 -10.49 -1.51
CA THR A 276 11.48 -11.64 -0.83
C THR A 276 12.23 -12.97 -1.02
N PRO A 277 13.57 -13.02 -0.82
CA PRO A 277 14.33 -14.25 -1.01
C PRO A 277 14.01 -15.28 0.07
N VAL A 278 13.48 -16.42 -0.34
CA VAL A 278 13.02 -17.51 0.53
C VAL A 278 13.54 -18.84 0.02
N LEU A 279 14.08 -19.66 0.93
CA LEU A 279 14.22 -21.09 0.67
C LEU A 279 12.87 -21.75 0.97
N ALA A 280 12.22 -22.31 -0.04
CA ALA A 280 10.96 -23.02 0.12
C ALA A 280 11.17 -24.54 -0.05
N PRO A 281 10.32 -25.39 0.53
CA PRO A 281 10.27 -26.80 0.19
C PRO A 281 10.03 -26.99 -1.32
N ARG A 282 10.80 -27.89 -1.93
CA ARG A 282 10.53 -28.43 -3.26
C ARG A 282 9.35 -29.39 -3.09
N ALA A 283 8.19 -29.03 -3.63
CA ALA A 283 6.95 -29.77 -3.39
C ALA A 283 7.13 -31.29 -3.59
N SER A 284 6.75 -32.08 -2.59
CA SER A 284 6.45 -33.50 -2.77
C SER A 284 5.01 -33.64 -3.27
N GLY A 285 4.77 -33.32 -4.54
CA GLY A 285 3.44 -33.47 -5.16
C GLY A 285 3.20 -32.56 -6.37
N SER A 286 2.20 -32.94 -7.17
CA SER A 286 1.74 -32.27 -8.41
C SER A 286 1.45 -30.78 -8.22
N PRO A 287 1.38 -29.97 -9.30
CA PRO A 287 0.91 -28.59 -9.24
C PRO A 287 -0.39 -28.47 -8.42
N GLY A 288 -0.36 -27.64 -7.37
CA GLY A 288 -1.48 -27.47 -6.43
C GLY A 288 -1.34 -28.15 -5.07
N SER A 289 -0.34 -29.02 -4.85
CA SER A 289 -0.06 -29.55 -3.51
C SER A 289 0.72 -28.51 -2.68
N ARG A 290 0.01 -27.72 -1.88
CA ARG A 290 0.61 -26.79 -0.93
C ARG A 290 0.99 -27.53 0.36
N PRO A 291 2.23 -27.44 0.86
CA PRO A 291 2.66 -28.16 2.08
C PRO A 291 2.07 -27.59 3.37
N TRP A 292 1.33 -26.48 3.28
CA TRP A 292 0.76 -25.77 4.41
C TRP A 292 -0.72 -26.16 4.56
N LYS A 293 -1.22 -26.21 5.81
CA LYS A 293 -2.49 -26.83 6.25
C LYS A 293 -3.52 -26.85 5.11
N GLU A 294 -3.81 -28.05 4.57
CA GLU A 294 -4.87 -28.27 3.59
C GLU A 294 -6.13 -27.54 4.10
N GLY A 295 -6.44 -26.35 3.59
CA GLY A 295 -7.59 -25.59 4.08
C GLY A 295 -7.53 -24.06 4.10
N ARG A 296 -6.37 -23.37 4.18
CA ARG A 296 -6.40 -21.88 4.22
C ARG A 296 -6.16 -21.21 2.84
N PRO A 297 -7.03 -20.26 2.43
CA PRO A 297 -7.13 -19.82 1.04
C PRO A 297 -6.11 -18.73 0.71
N ASP A 298 -5.82 -18.54 -0.58
CA ASP A 298 -5.33 -17.24 -1.03
C ASP A 298 -6.43 -16.19 -0.82
N ILE A 299 -6.09 -14.98 -0.42
CA ILE A 299 -7.02 -13.89 -0.16
C ILE A 299 -6.58 -12.70 -1.01
N VAL A 300 -7.47 -12.25 -1.88
CA VAL A 300 -7.30 -11.03 -2.68
C VAL A 300 -8.38 -10.04 -2.25
N LEU A 301 -7.96 -8.92 -1.67
CA LEU A 301 -8.82 -7.80 -1.31
C LEU A 301 -8.73 -6.74 -2.41
N LEU A 302 -9.76 -6.67 -3.26
CA LEU A 302 -9.95 -5.59 -4.22
C LEU A 302 -10.67 -4.42 -3.54
N LEU A 303 -9.93 -3.33 -3.37
CA LEU A 303 -10.36 -2.12 -2.69
C LEU A 303 -10.42 -0.96 -3.69
N CYS A 304 -11.62 -0.53 -4.05
CA CYS A 304 -11.82 0.55 -5.01
C CYS A 304 -12.17 1.84 -4.26
N ASP A 305 -11.26 2.81 -4.23
CA ASP A 305 -11.46 4.07 -3.51
C ASP A 305 -12.70 4.82 -4.06
N THR A 306 -13.49 5.43 -3.17
CA THR A 306 -14.77 6.13 -3.43
C THR A 306 -15.90 5.33 -4.13
N PHE A 307 -15.76 4.01 -4.29
CA PHE A 307 -16.73 3.21 -5.03
C PHE A 307 -18.05 3.02 -4.25
N ARG A 308 -19.11 3.72 -4.68
CA ARG A 308 -20.43 3.70 -4.03
C ARG A 308 -21.17 2.40 -4.28
N ALA A 309 -21.83 1.88 -3.24
CA ALA A 309 -22.62 0.66 -3.32
C ALA A 309 -23.73 0.75 -4.39
N ASP A 310 -24.41 1.89 -4.48
CA ASP A 310 -25.50 2.16 -5.42
C ASP A 310 -25.06 2.30 -6.89
N SER A 311 -23.78 2.04 -7.18
CA SER A 311 -23.29 1.81 -8.54
C SER A 311 -23.63 0.41 -9.06
N LEU A 312 -23.95 -0.53 -8.15
CA LEU A 312 -24.23 -1.94 -8.44
C LEU A 312 -25.72 -2.28 -8.26
N SER A 313 -26.22 -3.25 -9.04
CA SER A 313 -27.64 -3.59 -9.11
C SER A 313 -28.20 -4.13 -7.78
N ALA A 314 -27.41 -4.88 -7.02
CA ALA A 314 -27.80 -5.39 -5.71
C ALA A 314 -28.11 -4.28 -4.68
N TRP A 315 -27.64 -3.05 -4.92
CA TRP A 315 -27.92 -1.87 -4.09
C TRP A 315 -28.80 -0.82 -4.79
N GLY A 316 -29.41 -1.17 -5.93
CA GLY A 316 -30.33 -0.29 -6.66
C GLY A 316 -29.72 0.50 -7.81
N GLY A 317 -28.45 0.25 -8.15
CA GLY A 317 -27.81 0.81 -9.33
C GLY A 317 -28.35 0.25 -10.64
N ALA A 318 -28.18 1.00 -11.73
CA ALA A 318 -28.58 0.54 -13.06
C ALA A 318 -27.64 -0.59 -13.52
N PRO A 319 -28.15 -1.78 -13.90
CA PRO A 319 -27.32 -2.95 -14.22
C PRO A 319 -26.28 -2.72 -15.33
N GLU A 320 -26.57 -1.81 -16.26
CA GLU A 320 -25.74 -1.47 -17.41
C GLU A 320 -24.45 -0.70 -17.05
N HIS A 321 -24.35 -0.10 -15.87
CA HIS A 321 -23.17 0.67 -15.49
C HIS A 321 -21.96 -0.23 -15.15
N ALA A 322 -22.23 -1.40 -14.55
CA ALA A 322 -21.20 -2.31 -14.06
C ALA A 322 -21.60 -3.79 -14.21
N PRO A 323 -21.86 -4.28 -15.43
CA PRO A 323 -22.36 -5.63 -15.67
C PRO A 323 -21.44 -6.75 -15.14
N GLN A 324 -20.11 -6.59 -15.21
CA GLN A 324 -19.17 -7.63 -14.77
C GLN A 324 -19.08 -7.72 -13.25
N LEU A 325 -19.05 -6.57 -12.57
CA LEU A 325 -19.08 -6.50 -11.12
C LEU A 325 -20.43 -6.93 -10.56
N ASN A 326 -21.53 -6.67 -11.27
CA ASN A 326 -22.85 -7.22 -10.93
C ASN A 326 -22.83 -8.75 -10.99
N ALA A 327 -22.28 -9.35 -12.04
CA ALA A 327 -22.14 -10.80 -12.16
C ALA A 327 -21.24 -11.39 -11.04
N LEU A 328 -20.16 -10.69 -10.67
CA LEU A 328 -19.34 -11.06 -9.51
C LEU A 328 -20.19 -11.11 -8.23
N VAL A 329 -20.94 -10.04 -7.95
CA VAL A 329 -21.74 -9.91 -6.71
C VAL A 329 -22.85 -10.95 -6.65
N GLU A 330 -23.53 -11.24 -7.76
CA GLU A 330 -24.56 -12.29 -7.84
C GLU A 330 -23.99 -13.68 -7.47
N GLY A 331 -22.75 -13.95 -7.87
CA GLY A 331 -22.00 -15.16 -7.51
C GLY A 331 -21.30 -15.11 -6.14
N SER A 332 -21.58 -14.11 -5.31
CA SER A 332 -20.88 -13.85 -4.04
C SER A 332 -21.79 -13.96 -2.81
N LEU A 333 -21.18 -14.19 -1.64
CA LEU A 333 -21.74 -13.74 -0.37
C LEU A 333 -21.60 -12.22 -0.31
N HIS A 334 -22.69 -11.46 -0.30
CA HIS A 334 -22.65 -9.99 -0.30
C HIS A 334 -23.55 -9.37 0.75
N PHE A 335 -23.11 -8.24 1.32
CA PHE A 335 -23.77 -7.56 2.44
C PHE A 335 -24.43 -6.27 1.96
N LEU A 336 -25.75 -6.20 2.08
CA LEU A 336 -26.54 -5.09 1.52
C LEU A 336 -26.42 -3.78 2.30
N ASP A 337 -25.84 -3.82 3.50
CA ASP A 337 -25.82 -2.70 4.45
C ASP A 337 -24.45 -2.58 5.14
N ALA A 338 -23.38 -2.67 4.34
CA ALA A 338 -22.00 -2.50 4.80
C ALA A 338 -21.62 -1.02 4.94
N ARG A 339 -20.99 -0.68 6.08
CA ARG A 339 -20.66 0.69 6.48
C ARG A 339 -19.16 0.90 6.62
N ALA A 340 -18.64 1.88 5.88
CA ALA A 340 -17.32 2.44 6.11
C ALA A 340 -17.25 3.10 7.50
N THR A 341 -16.07 3.06 8.11
CA THR A 341 -15.83 3.66 9.44
C THR A 341 -15.34 5.10 9.37
N ALA A 342 -15.06 5.60 8.17
CA ALA A 342 -14.78 7.00 7.88
C ALA A 342 -15.22 7.32 6.46
N ALA A 343 -15.44 8.61 6.18
CA ALA A 343 -15.81 9.10 4.86
C ALA A 343 -14.57 9.53 4.03
N TRP A 344 -13.36 9.09 4.38
CA TRP A 344 -12.15 9.41 3.60
C TRP A 344 -11.06 8.34 3.80
N THR A 345 -10.12 8.30 2.85
CA THR A 345 -9.25 7.14 2.61
C THR A 345 -8.37 6.71 3.78
N LEU A 346 -7.52 7.60 4.30
CA LEU A 346 -6.52 7.24 5.32
C LEU A 346 -7.12 6.52 6.54
N PRO A 347 -8.14 7.05 7.23
CA PRO A 347 -8.75 6.36 8.35
C PRO A 347 -9.55 5.11 7.98
N SER A 348 -10.20 5.11 6.81
CA SER A 348 -11.00 3.96 6.42
C SER A 348 -10.11 2.75 6.11
N ILE A 349 -9.04 2.95 5.34
CA ILE A 349 -8.08 1.87 5.04
C ILE A 349 -7.31 1.44 6.31
N GLY A 350 -6.94 2.41 7.16
CA GLY A 350 -6.39 2.10 8.49
C GLY A 350 -7.30 1.16 9.27
N THR A 351 -8.62 1.36 9.24
CA THR A 351 -9.60 0.47 9.86
C THR A 351 -9.69 -0.89 9.16
N ILE A 352 -9.75 -0.92 7.83
CA ILE A 352 -9.83 -2.17 7.05
C ILE A 352 -8.64 -3.09 7.34
N LEU A 353 -7.44 -2.52 7.43
CA LEU A 353 -6.21 -3.28 7.66
C LEU A 353 -6.00 -3.63 9.12
N SER A 354 -6.40 -2.77 10.07
CA SER A 354 -6.11 -2.99 11.50
C SER A 354 -7.30 -3.50 12.31
N GLY A 355 -8.52 -3.57 11.77
CA GLY A 355 -9.70 -3.91 12.56
C GLY A 355 -9.98 -2.96 13.74
N LEU A 356 -9.39 -1.77 13.74
CA LEU A 356 -9.51 -0.74 14.78
C LEU A 356 -10.21 0.51 14.21
N PHE A 357 -10.87 1.30 15.06
CA PHE A 357 -11.47 2.57 14.62
C PHE A 357 -10.44 3.68 14.38
N PRO A 358 -10.80 4.76 13.66
CA PRO A 358 -9.91 5.90 13.39
C PRO A 358 -9.20 6.47 14.62
N GLY A 359 -9.93 6.65 15.73
CA GLY A 359 -9.35 7.15 16.98
C GLY A 359 -8.38 6.18 17.66
N GLN A 360 -8.49 4.88 17.35
CA GLN A 360 -7.66 3.82 17.91
C GLN A 360 -6.32 3.72 17.18
N HIS A 361 -6.36 3.63 15.84
CA HIS A 361 -5.15 3.44 15.03
C HIS A 361 -4.43 4.77 14.69
N GLY A 362 -5.06 5.93 14.92
CA GLY A 362 -4.41 7.25 14.90
C GLY A 362 -4.31 7.95 13.54
N GLY A 363 -4.73 7.30 12.45
CA GLY A 363 -4.71 7.86 11.09
C GLY A 363 -5.87 8.83 10.85
N THR A 364 -5.87 9.98 11.55
CA THR A 364 -7.01 10.91 11.61
C THR A 364 -6.81 12.23 10.89
N ASP A 365 -5.59 12.54 10.47
CA ASP A 365 -5.20 13.82 9.88
C ASP A 365 -4.05 13.59 8.89
N LEU A 366 -3.79 14.56 8.01
CA LEU A 366 -2.70 14.46 7.02
C LEU A 366 -1.31 14.49 7.68
N ASP A 367 -1.20 15.04 8.89
CA ASP A 367 0.03 15.01 9.70
C ASP A 367 0.06 13.84 10.70
N ARG A 368 -0.84 12.84 10.54
CA ARG A 368 -0.95 11.69 11.44
C ARG A 368 -1.12 10.36 10.71
N GLY A 369 -0.21 9.44 10.96
CA GLY A 369 -0.21 8.09 10.39
C GLY A 369 -0.88 7.06 11.26
N VAL A 370 -1.06 5.87 10.67
CA VAL A 370 -1.35 4.66 11.43
C VAL A 370 -0.14 4.35 12.31
N THR A 371 -0.39 4.15 13.61
CA THR A 371 0.65 3.78 14.58
C THR A 371 1.13 2.35 14.37
N SER A 372 2.43 2.10 14.59
CA SER A 372 2.99 0.76 14.57
C SER A 372 2.45 -0.17 15.67
N ALA A 373 1.76 0.37 16.67
CA ALA A 373 1.06 -0.44 17.68
C ALA A 373 -0.27 -1.02 17.18
N ALA A 374 -0.81 -0.50 16.07
CA ALA A 374 -2.05 -0.98 15.46
C ALA A 374 -1.74 -2.26 14.66
N GLU A 375 -1.86 -3.41 15.32
CA GLU A 375 -1.61 -4.71 14.72
C GLU A 375 -2.51 -4.97 13.51
N THR A 376 -1.91 -5.14 12.33
CA THR A 376 -2.63 -5.25 11.06
C THR A 376 -2.94 -6.71 10.69
N LEU A 377 -3.94 -6.89 9.83
CA LEU A 377 -4.27 -8.17 9.20
C LEU A 377 -3.08 -8.73 8.43
N ALA A 378 -2.28 -7.88 7.79
CA ALA A 378 -1.06 -8.31 7.11
C ALA A 378 -0.05 -8.91 8.11
N GLU A 379 0.13 -8.31 9.28
CA GLU A 379 1.01 -8.88 10.32
C GLU A 379 0.46 -10.19 10.89
N VAL A 380 -0.85 -10.25 11.16
CA VAL A 380 -1.55 -11.46 11.65
C VAL A 380 -1.38 -12.61 10.67
N LEU A 381 -1.67 -12.39 9.39
CA LEU A 381 -1.54 -13.41 8.35
C LEU A 381 -0.06 -13.75 8.07
N GLY A 382 0.84 -12.76 8.07
CA GLY A 382 2.28 -12.96 7.90
C GLY A 382 2.87 -13.86 8.98
N ARG A 383 2.50 -13.67 10.25
CA ARG A 383 2.89 -14.57 11.36
C ARG A 383 2.30 -15.98 11.21
N ALA A 384 1.13 -16.10 10.60
CA ALA A 384 0.54 -17.40 10.28
C ALA A 384 1.24 -18.11 9.11
N GLY A 385 2.09 -17.40 8.34
CA GLY A 385 2.86 -17.96 7.23
C GLY A 385 2.34 -17.57 5.85
N TYR A 386 1.49 -16.55 5.74
CA TYR A 386 1.11 -15.97 4.46
C TYR A 386 2.25 -15.15 3.85
N ARG A 387 2.33 -15.15 2.53
CA ARG A 387 2.91 -14.03 1.78
C ARG A 387 1.95 -12.87 1.85
N THR A 388 2.44 -11.71 2.26
CA THR A 388 1.62 -10.50 2.33
C THR A 388 2.09 -9.49 1.30
N ALA A 389 1.18 -9.07 0.42
CA ALA A 389 1.46 -8.12 -0.64
C ALA A 389 0.39 -7.03 -0.73
N ALA A 390 0.77 -5.84 -1.17
CA ALA A 390 -0.13 -4.79 -1.58
C ALA A 390 0.36 -4.17 -2.90
N VAL A 391 -0.59 -3.87 -3.77
CA VAL A 391 -0.40 -3.09 -5.00
C VAL A 391 -1.43 -1.97 -4.96
N THR A 392 -0.98 -0.72 -4.96
CA THR A 392 -1.82 0.46 -4.76
C THR A 392 -1.44 1.56 -5.74
N ASP A 393 -2.43 2.27 -6.26
CA ASP A 393 -2.24 3.50 -7.07
C ASP A 393 -1.55 4.64 -6.29
N SER A 394 -1.35 4.47 -4.96
CA SER A 394 -0.66 5.34 -4.00
C SER A 394 -1.14 6.79 -3.91
N MET A 395 -1.51 7.20 -2.70
CA MET A 395 -1.67 8.58 -2.24
C MET A 395 -1.78 8.50 -0.71
N LEU A 396 -3.00 8.28 -0.21
CA LEU A 396 -3.29 8.11 1.20
C LEU A 396 -3.11 6.65 1.67
N PHE A 397 -3.22 5.67 0.76
CA PHE A 397 -2.72 4.32 1.00
C PHE A 397 -1.26 4.22 0.54
N SER A 398 -0.33 4.59 1.43
CA SER A 398 1.10 4.61 1.16
C SER A 398 1.93 4.29 2.39
N SER A 399 3.21 3.95 2.15
CA SER A 399 4.20 3.74 3.20
C SER A 399 4.43 4.97 4.09
N HIS A 400 4.14 6.17 3.56
CA HIS A 400 4.27 7.42 4.28
C HIS A 400 3.38 7.45 5.53
N PHE A 401 2.14 6.95 5.38
CA PHE A 401 1.15 6.88 6.45
C PHE A 401 1.26 5.63 7.33
N GLY A 402 2.32 4.83 7.18
CA GLY A 402 2.52 3.59 7.92
C GLY A 402 1.64 2.43 7.46
N GLN A 403 0.96 2.56 6.31
CA GLN A 403 0.04 1.54 5.82
C GLN A 403 0.74 0.35 5.14
N ASP A 404 2.07 0.40 5.00
CA ASP A 404 2.88 -0.71 4.50
C ASP A 404 3.22 -1.77 5.57
N GLN A 405 2.82 -1.53 6.82
CA GLN A 405 3.04 -2.40 7.96
C GLN A 405 2.47 -3.82 7.74
N GLY A 406 3.32 -4.82 7.96
CA GLY A 406 2.99 -6.24 7.82
C GLY A 406 3.10 -6.81 6.40
N PHE A 407 3.24 -5.98 5.37
CA PHE A 407 3.41 -6.45 3.99
C PHE A 407 4.86 -6.85 3.69
N GLU A 408 5.09 -8.06 3.17
CA GLU A 408 6.39 -8.47 2.61
C GLU A 408 6.72 -7.70 1.32
N TRP A 409 5.68 -7.31 0.56
CA TRP A 409 5.78 -6.55 -0.68
C TRP A 409 4.72 -5.44 -0.70
N PHE A 410 5.11 -4.18 -0.81
CA PHE A 410 4.21 -3.03 -0.86
C PHE A 410 4.60 -2.13 -2.04
N GLU A 411 3.78 -2.13 -3.10
CA GLU A 411 4.08 -1.45 -4.36
C GLU A 411 3.06 -0.33 -4.64
N GLU A 412 3.59 0.87 -4.82
CA GLU A 412 2.90 2.15 -5.01
C GLU A 412 2.89 2.54 -6.49
N VAL A 413 2.14 1.81 -7.31
CA VAL A 413 2.08 1.92 -8.77
C VAL A 413 1.83 3.37 -9.22
N SER A 414 2.87 3.98 -9.78
CA SER A 414 2.94 5.34 -10.36
C SER A 414 1.72 6.24 -10.14
N VAL A 415 1.86 7.15 -9.16
CA VAL A 415 0.87 8.17 -8.78
C VAL A 415 0.50 9.19 -9.87
N ALA A 416 1.17 9.19 -11.03
CA ALA A 416 0.94 10.21 -12.06
C ALA A 416 -0.38 10.01 -12.82
N ASN A 417 -0.79 8.75 -13.05
CA ASN A 417 -1.92 8.44 -13.95
C ASN A 417 -3.01 7.55 -13.33
N TRP A 418 -2.81 7.01 -12.11
CA TRP A 418 -3.69 5.99 -11.51
C TRP A 418 -4.09 4.92 -12.55
N ASP A 419 -3.07 4.38 -13.21
CA ASP A 419 -3.23 3.41 -14.29
C ASP A 419 -3.65 2.05 -13.72
N LEU A 420 -4.97 1.89 -13.59
CA LEU A 420 -5.61 0.61 -13.26
C LEU A 420 -5.09 -0.57 -14.09
N GLY A 421 -4.72 -0.39 -15.36
CA GLY A 421 -4.16 -1.48 -16.18
C GLY A 421 -2.82 -1.96 -15.64
N ALA A 422 -1.92 -1.03 -15.32
CA ALA A 422 -0.65 -1.33 -14.66
C ALA A 422 -0.86 -1.96 -13.28
N THR A 423 -1.78 -1.43 -12.48
CA THR A 423 -2.11 -1.96 -11.14
C THR A 423 -2.63 -3.40 -11.20
N LEU A 424 -3.54 -3.72 -12.12
CA LEU A 424 -4.04 -5.08 -12.31
C LEU A 424 -2.95 -6.04 -12.85
N GLU A 425 -2.07 -5.56 -13.73
CA GLU A 425 -0.93 -6.35 -14.20
C GLU A 425 0.06 -6.67 -13.07
N ARG A 426 0.34 -5.71 -12.17
CA ARG A 426 1.16 -5.95 -10.97
C ARG A 426 0.48 -6.92 -10.01
N ALA A 427 -0.83 -6.80 -9.80
CA ALA A 427 -1.60 -7.74 -9.00
C ALA A 427 -1.53 -9.17 -9.59
N ARG A 428 -1.68 -9.31 -10.91
CA ARG A 428 -1.54 -10.58 -11.63
C ARG A 428 -0.17 -11.22 -11.41
N GLN A 429 0.91 -10.43 -11.47
CA GLN A 429 2.26 -10.91 -11.18
C GLN A 429 2.39 -11.44 -9.75
N ARG A 430 1.81 -10.75 -8.75
CA ARG A 430 1.86 -11.20 -7.35
C ARG A 430 1.09 -12.50 -7.12
N VAL A 431 -0.08 -12.67 -7.76
CA VAL A 431 -0.85 -13.92 -7.72
C VAL A 431 -0.05 -15.09 -8.33
N ALA A 432 0.72 -14.83 -9.39
CA ALA A 432 1.52 -15.85 -10.09
C ALA A 432 2.81 -16.25 -9.37
N CYS A 433 3.39 -15.38 -8.53
CA CYS A 433 4.56 -15.73 -7.71
C CYS A 433 4.15 -16.74 -6.64
N ASP A 434 4.57 -18.00 -6.72
CA ASP A 434 4.15 -19.05 -5.76
C ASP A 434 5.35 -19.75 -5.12
N ASP A 435 5.66 -19.40 -3.87
CA ASP A 435 6.66 -20.09 -3.03
C ASP A 435 6.05 -21.20 -2.15
N GLY A 436 4.78 -21.55 -2.39
CA GLY A 436 4.04 -22.59 -1.69
C GLY A 436 3.31 -22.09 -0.44
N ARG A 437 3.56 -20.85 0.00
CA ARG A 437 2.78 -20.17 1.04
C ARG A 437 1.50 -19.55 0.43
N PRO A 438 0.39 -19.49 1.19
CA PRO A 438 -0.79 -18.78 0.74
C PRO A 438 -0.52 -17.27 0.62
N LEU A 439 -1.28 -16.60 -0.24
CA LEU A 439 -1.16 -15.17 -0.50
C LEU A 439 -2.25 -14.39 0.21
N PHE A 440 -1.90 -13.26 0.83
CA PHE A 440 -2.80 -12.16 1.14
C PHE A 440 -2.37 -10.96 0.29
N LEU A 441 -3.19 -10.57 -0.66
CA LEU A 441 -2.94 -9.47 -1.59
C LEU A 441 -4.00 -8.40 -1.46
N VAL A 442 -3.59 -7.15 -1.22
CA VAL A 442 -4.46 -5.98 -1.39
C VAL A 442 -4.21 -5.37 -2.75
N VAL A 443 -5.27 -5.18 -3.54
CA VAL A 443 -5.26 -4.47 -4.81
C VAL A 443 -6.11 -3.23 -4.64
N HIS A 444 -5.47 -2.06 -4.66
CA HIS A 444 -6.11 -0.79 -4.37
C HIS A 444 -6.03 0.15 -5.58
N THR A 445 -7.15 0.79 -5.91
CA THR A 445 -7.20 1.74 -7.04
C THR A 445 -8.01 2.99 -6.73
N TYR A 446 -7.53 4.13 -7.26
CA TYR A 446 -8.20 5.43 -7.25
C TYR A 446 -9.03 5.67 -8.51
N ARG A 447 -9.32 4.63 -9.33
CA ARG A 447 -9.98 4.78 -10.64
C ARG A 447 -11.26 5.62 -10.61
N VAL A 448 -12.06 5.53 -9.55
CA VAL A 448 -13.33 6.25 -9.41
C VAL A 448 -13.26 7.45 -8.45
N HIS A 449 -12.06 7.79 -7.97
CA HIS A 449 -11.77 8.97 -7.16
C HIS A 449 -11.54 10.21 -8.04
N PRO A 450 -11.92 11.43 -7.60
CA PRO A 450 -11.57 12.67 -8.29
C PRO A 450 -10.05 12.94 -8.34
N PRO A 451 -9.45 13.36 -9.47
CA PRO A 451 -10.04 13.51 -10.79
C PRO A 451 -10.41 12.17 -11.45
N MET A 452 -11.69 12.02 -11.82
CA MET A 452 -12.16 10.79 -12.47
C MET A 452 -11.56 10.65 -13.87
N ARG A 453 -10.99 9.47 -14.17
CA ARG A 453 -10.34 9.15 -15.45
C ARG A 453 -10.99 7.93 -16.10
N TRP A 454 -11.36 8.00 -17.38
CA TRP A 454 -11.94 6.87 -18.14
C TRP A 454 -11.49 6.87 -19.62
N GLY A 455 -11.33 5.67 -20.21
CA GLY A 455 -11.00 5.51 -21.63
C GLY A 455 -9.50 5.56 -21.98
N PRO A 456 -9.14 5.39 -23.27
CA PRO A 456 -7.76 5.34 -23.77
C PRO A 456 -7.08 6.71 -23.90
N GLU A 457 -7.84 7.80 -23.86
CA GLU A 457 -7.34 9.16 -23.81
C GLU A 457 -7.29 9.59 -22.34
N GLU A 458 -6.25 9.17 -21.60
CA GLU A 458 -6.03 9.43 -20.15
C GLU A 458 -5.93 10.91 -19.76
N ASP A 459 -6.80 11.79 -20.26
CA ASP A 459 -6.76 13.21 -19.98
C ASP A 459 -7.75 13.54 -18.85
N GLY A 460 -7.21 13.91 -17.68
CA GLY A 460 -7.99 14.47 -16.56
C GLY A 460 -8.52 15.88 -16.85
N LYS A 461 -8.08 16.51 -17.95
CA LYS A 461 -8.49 17.87 -18.35
C LYS A 461 -9.99 18.10 -18.37
N PRO A 462 -10.87 17.24 -18.89
CA PRO A 462 -12.31 17.54 -18.89
C PRO A 462 -12.91 17.68 -17.48
N TRP A 463 -12.34 16.99 -16.48
CA TRP A 463 -12.76 17.12 -15.07
C TRP A 463 -12.08 18.32 -14.40
N GLU A 464 -10.78 18.49 -14.63
CA GLU A 464 -10.01 19.64 -14.12
C GLU A 464 -10.54 20.97 -14.67
N ASP A 465 -10.86 21.03 -15.97
CA ASP A 465 -11.52 22.15 -16.64
C ASP A 465 -12.87 22.41 -15.97
N ALA A 466 -13.70 21.37 -15.74
CA ALA A 466 -14.98 21.52 -15.05
C ALA A 466 -14.81 22.07 -13.61
N LEU A 467 -13.79 21.61 -12.87
CA LEU A 467 -13.46 22.11 -11.54
C LEU A 467 -12.94 23.55 -11.56
N GLN A 468 -12.08 23.87 -12.52
CA GLN A 468 -11.51 25.21 -12.68
C GLN A 468 -12.62 26.20 -13.06
N GLU A 469 -13.46 25.86 -14.03
CA GLU A 469 -14.60 26.66 -14.47
C GLU A 469 -15.58 26.88 -13.30
N ARG A 470 -15.79 25.85 -12.45
CA ARG A 470 -16.56 25.99 -11.20
C ARG A 470 -15.88 26.93 -10.20
N SER A 471 -14.57 26.81 -10.00
CA SER A 471 -13.81 27.63 -9.05
C SER A 471 -13.81 29.10 -9.45
N GLU A 472 -13.62 29.38 -10.74
CA GLU A 472 -13.69 30.72 -11.34
C GLU A 472 -15.09 31.30 -11.20
N ARG A 473 -16.13 30.55 -11.60
CA ARG A 473 -17.53 30.99 -11.41
C ARG A 473 -17.89 31.20 -9.95
N ARG A 474 -17.45 30.35 -9.02
CA ARG A 474 -17.70 30.52 -7.59
C ARG A 474 -17.07 31.82 -7.05
N ARG A 475 -15.85 32.15 -7.45
CA ARG A 475 -15.17 33.41 -7.06
C ARG A 475 -15.88 34.65 -7.58
N GLU A 476 -16.47 34.58 -8.78
CA GLU A 476 -17.30 35.64 -9.34
C GLU A 476 -18.64 35.75 -8.58
N ARG A 477 -19.22 34.63 -8.15
CA ARG A 477 -20.53 34.54 -7.50
C ARG A 477 -20.55 34.86 -6.01
N ASP A 478 -19.47 34.57 -5.28
CA ASP A 478 -19.29 35.04 -3.90
C ASP A 478 -19.29 36.59 -3.82
N GLN A 479 -19.10 37.26 -4.97
CA GLN A 479 -19.26 38.71 -5.11
C GLN A 479 -20.71 39.14 -5.42
N GLU A 480 -21.57 38.23 -5.89
CA GLU A 480 -22.94 38.53 -6.39
C GLU A 480 -24.09 37.85 -5.62
N GLY A 481 -23.82 36.88 -4.74
CA GLY A 481 -24.78 36.34 -3.77
C GLY A 481 -25.91 35.45 -4.33
N LEU A 482 -25.75 34.85 -5.51
CA LEU A 482 -26.75 34.00 -6.17
C LEU A 482 -26.39 32.51 -6.07
N VAL A 483 -27.33 31.63 -5.68
CA VAL A 483 -27.15 30.15 -5.65
C VAL A 483 -28.48 29.47 -6.03
N SER A 484 -28.50 28.53 -7.00
CA SER A 484 -29.39 27.34 -6.99
C SER A 484 -29.46 26.50 -8.29
N ALA A 485 -29.13 27.01 -9.48
CA ALA A 485 -29.30 26.24 -10.75
C ALA A 485 -27.99 25.64 -11.30
N GLU A 486 -26.90 26.40 -11.30
CA GLU A 486 -25.60 25.96 -11.86
C GLU A 486 -24.90 24.89 -11.00
N ASP A 487 -25.13 24.89 -9.69
CA ASP A 487 -24.55 23.89 -8.78
C ASP A 487 -25.17 22.49 -9.03
N ALA A 488 -26.44 22.42 -9.45
CA ALA A 488 -27.10 21.17 -9.82
C ALA A 488 -26.58 20.61 -11.17
N GLU A 489 -26.25 21.50 -12.12
CA GLU A 489 -25.64 21.10 -13.39
C GLU A 489 -24.23 20.55 -13.18
N PHE A 490 -23.41 21.21 -12.37
CA PHE A 490 -22.07 20.72 -12.02
C PHE A 490 -22.12 19.35 -11.31
N GLN A 491 -23.05 19.18 -10.38
CA GLN A 491 -23.31 17.91 -9.70
C GLN A 491 -23.69 16.79 -10.68
N ALA A 492 -24.57 17.08 -11.64
CA ALA A 492 -24.93 16.13 -12.69
C ALA A 492 -23.73 15.77 -13.59
N ILE A 493 -22.87 16.75 -13.90
CA ILE A 493 -21.61 16.51 -14.61
C ILE A 493 -20.71 15.58 -13.80
N GLY A 494 -20.44 15.88 -12.53
CA GLY A 494 -19.60 15.02 -11.68
C GLY A 494 -20.14 13.60 -11.55
N ARG A 495 -21.45 13.43 -11.38
CA ARG A 495 -22.09 12.10 -11.34
C ARG A 495 -21.92 11.35 -12.66
N ARG A 496 -22.00 12.02 -13.81
CA ARG A 496 -21.76 11.39 -15.12
C ARG A 496 -20.31 10.94 -15.27
N PHE A 497 -19.35 11.76 -14.87
CA PHE A 497 -17.92 11.42 -14.89
C PHE A 497 -17.62 10.21 -13.99
N TYR A 498 -18.19 10.21 -12.78
CA TYR A 498 -18.13 9.07 -11.87
C TYR A 498 -18.67 7.78 -12.52
N LEU A 499 -19.86 7.81 -13.13
CA LEU A 499 -20.43 6.62 -13.78
C LEU A 499 -19.59 6.13 -14.97
N ASN A 500 -18.94 7.03 -15.72
CA ASN A 500 -18.01 6.64 -16.78
C ASN A 500 -16.76 5.95 -16.19
N ALA A 501 -16.23 6.44 -15.08
CA ALA A 501 -15.12 5.81 -14.38
C ALA A 501 -15.53 4.45 -13.78
N VAL A 502 -16.75 4.30 -13.28
CA VAL A 502 -17.31 3.00 -12.86
C VAL A 502 -17.33 2.02 -14.04
N ASN A 503 -17.71 2.48 -15.24
CA ASN A 503 -17.72 1.60 -16.41
C ASN A 503 -16.30 1.15 -16.82
N ASP A 504 -15.31 2.04 -16.77
CA ASP A 504 -13.90 1.69 -17.02
C ASP A 504 -13.37 0.70 -15.97
N LEU A 505 -13.69 0.93 -14.70
CA LEU A 505 -13.39 0.02 -13.60
C LEU A 505 -14.01 -1.37 -13.86
N ASP A 506 -15.30 -1.43 -14.18
CA ASP A 506 -16.02 -2.68 -14.47
C ASP A 506 -15.39 -3.47 -15.61
N GLN A 507 -15.04 -2.81 -16.71
CA GLN A 507 -14.44 -3.46 -17.87
C GLN A 507 -13.07 -4.07 -17.54
N LYS A 508 -12.17 -3.30 -16.92
CA LYS A 508 -10.79 -3.72 -16.63
C LYS A 508 -10.74 -4.75 -15.50
N VAL A 509 -11.48 -4.52 -14.41
CA VAL A 509 -11.58 -5.48 -13.29
C VAL A 509 -12.32 -6.73 -13.74
N GLY A 510 -13.39 -6.60 -14.53
CA GLY A 510 -14.12 -7.75 -15.08
C GLY A 510 -13.23 -8.64 -15.95
N ALA A 511 -12.38 -8.05 -16.79
CA ALA A 511 -11.37 -8.79 -17.55
C ALA A 511 -10.41 -9.54 -16.62
N TRP A 512 -9.89 -8.86 -15.59
CA TRP A 512 -8.99 -9.46 -14.58
C TRP A 512 -9.63 -10.61 -13.80
N ILE A 513 -10.89 -10.46 -13.35
CA ILE A 513 -11.67 -11.52 -12.70
C ILE A 513 -11.84 -12.72 -13.63
N GLY A 514 -12.11 -12.48 -14.92
CA GLY A 514 -12.18 -13.54 -15.92
C GLY A 514 -10.87 -14.30 -16.08
N GLU A 515 -9.72 -13.67 -15.86
CA GLU A 515 -8.42 -14.36 -15.83
C GLU A 515 -8.26 -15.21 -14.57
N LEU A 516 -8.58 -14.64 -13.40
CA LEU A 516 -8.55 -15.39 -12.14
C LEU A 516 -9.42 -16.64 -12.21
N GLU A 517 -10.59 -16.55 -12.84
CA GLU A 517 -11.47 -17.70 -13.07
C GLU A 517 -10.86 -18.74 -14.01
N ARG A 518 -10.29 -18.32 -15.14
CA ARG A 518 -9.56 -19.21 -16.07
C ARG A 518 -8.37 -19.92 -15.41
N ASP A 519 -7.69 -19.23 -14.50
CA ASP A 519 -6.52 -19.74 -13.77
C ASP A 519 -6.91 -20.56 -12.51
N GLY A 520 -8.20 -20.86 -12.33
CA GLY A 520 -8.71 -21.65 -11.22
C GLY A 520 -8.47 -21.03 -9.85
N PHE A 521 -8.40 -19.69 -9.76
CA PHE A 521 -8.17 -18.98 -8.49
C PHE A 521 -9.26 -19.28 -7.47
N PHE A 522 -10.54 -19.27 -7.88
CA PHE A 522 -11.67 -19.43 -6.97
C PHE A 522 -11.78 -20.83 -6.32
N GLU A 523 -11.08 -21.83 -6.87
CA GLU A 523 -10.98 -23.17 -6.25
C GLU A 523 -10.02 -23.20 -5.05
N ARG A 524 -9.07 -22.26 -4.99
CA ARG A 524 -8.02 -22.19 -3.96
C ARG A 524 -8.03 -20.91 -3.14
N GLY A 525 -8.75 -19.89 -3.58
CA GLY A 525 -8.68 -18.53 -3.07
C GLY A 525 -10.04 -17.85 -2.94
N LEU A 526 -10.00 -16.68 -2.33
CA LEU A 526 -11.10 -15.79 -2.03
C LEU A 526 -10.80 -14.42 -2.64
N LEU A 527 -11.75 -13.89 -3.42
CA LEU A 527 -11.77 -12.49 -3.83
C LEU A 527 -12.78 -11.74 -2.96
N VAL A 528 -12.34 -10.64 -2.37
CA VAL A 528 -13.14 -9.71 -1.58
C VAL A 528 -13.21 -8.41 -2.36
N LEU A 529 -14.42 -7.96 -2.71
CA LEU A 529 -14.66 -6.64 -3.27
C LEU A 529 -15.22 -5.72 -2.19
N THR A 530 -14.60 -4.57 -1.98
CA THR A 530 -15.18 -3.48 -1.18
C THR A 530 -14.72 -2.12 -1.66
N SER A 531 -15.35 -1.08 -1.12
CA SER A 531 -14.82 0.28 -1.10
C SER A 531 -14.37 0.66 0.30
N ASP A 532 -13.49 1.64 0.41
CA ASP A 532 -13.14 2.28 1.67
C ASP A 532 -14.20 3.31 2.09
N HIS A 533 -14.77 4.07 1.15
CA HIS A 533 -15.90 4.97 1.34
C HIS A 533 -16.62 5.27 0.01
N GLY A 534 -17.62 6.15 0.03
CA GLY A 534 -18.32 6.65 -1.16
C GLY A 534 -18.01 8.11 -1.43
N ASP A 535 -18.75 8.71 -2.37
CA ASP A 535 -18.61 10.10 -2.78
C ASP A 535 -19.99 10.75 -3.04
N ALA A 536 -20.11 12.05 -2.76
CA ALA A 536 -21.33 12.81 -2.93
C ALA A 536 -21.29 13.68 -4.19
N PHE A 537 -22.40 13.70 -4.92
CA PHE A 537 -22.62 14.49 -6.13
C PHE A 537 -23.87 15.37 -5.99
N GLY A 538 -24.08 15.96 -4.82
CA GLY A 538 -25.19 16.86 -4.52
C GLY A 538 -26.21 16.32 -3.53
N GLU A 539 -26.19 15.02 -3.27
CA GLU A 539 -27.06 14.40 -2.26
C GLU A 539 -26.83 15.05 -0.90
N ASN A 540 -27.93 15.41 -0.21
CA ASN A 540 -27.91 16.06 1.10
C ASN A 540 -27.08 17.37 1.14
N GLY A 541 -26.99 18.07 0.00
CA GLY A 541 -26.21 19.29 -0.15
C GLY A 541 -24.69 19.05 -0.07
N GLN A 542 -24.26 17.78 -0.15
CA GLN A 542 -22.86 17.38 -0.07
C GLN A 542 -22.23 17.31 -1.45
N SER A 543 -20.92 17.51 -1.52
CA SER A 543 -20.12 17.23 -2.71
C SER A 543 -18.75 16.76 -2.27
N GLY A 544 -18.18 15.77 -2.94
CA GLY A 544 -16.94 15.14 -2.49
C GLY A 544 -17.16 14.24 -1.27
N HIS A 545 -16.10 13.55 -0.89
CA HIS A 545 -15.98 12.75 0.32
C HIS A 545 -15.45 13.60 1.51
N GLY A 546 -15.28 12.97 2.67
CA GLY A 546 -14.93 13.63 3.93
C GLY A 546 -16.06 14.49 4.53
N GLY A 547 -15.85 15.03 5.73
CA GLY A 547 -16.80 15.93 6.37
C GLY A 547 -18.04 15.20 6.91
N GLU A 548 -19.23 15.58 6.46
CA GLU A 548 -20.48 14.98 6.94
C GLU A 548 -20.58 13.50 6.58
N LEU A 549 -21.15 12.73 7.50
CA LEU A 549 -21.15 11.27 7.47
C LEU A 549 -22.45 10.70 6.89
N PHE A 550 -22.91 11.21 5.74
CA PHE A 550 -24.11 10.72 5.04
C PHE A 550 -23.88 9.36 4.37
N ASP A 551 -24.96 8.61 4.12
CA ASP A 551 -24.92 7.24 3.58
C ASP A 551 -24.29 7.18 2.20
N VAL A 552 -24.47 8.24 1.40
CA VAL A 552 -23.82 8.38 0.09
C VAL A 552 -22.29 8.26 0.17
N LYS A 553 -21.69 8.60 1.32
CA LYS A 553 -20.25 8.49 1.59
C LYS A 553 -19.86 7.27 2.41
N LEU A 554 -20.81 6.59 3.07
CA LEU A 554 -20.50 5.52 4.03
C LEU A 554 -21.02 4.14 3.62
N ARG A 555 -22.02 4.06 2.76
CA ARG A 555 -22.57 2.78 2.29
C ARG A 555 -21.73 2.27 1.13
N VAL A 556 -20.98 1.20 1.39
CA VAL A 556 -20.02 0.62 0.43
C VAL A 556 -20.47 -0.78 -0.02
N PRO A 557 -20.09 -1.22 -1.22
CA PRO A 557 -20.27 -2.62 -1.59
C PRO A 557 -19.37 -3.48 -0.70
N LEU A 558 -19.83 -4.68 -0.34
CA LEU A 558 -19.00 -5.70 0.30
C LEU A 558 -19.43 -7.08 -0.18
N ALA A 559 -18.55 -7.76 -0.91
CA ALA A 559 -18.83 -9.06 -1.51
C ALA A 559 -17.62 -9.99 -1.43
N LEU A 560 -17.86 -11.27 -1.14
CA LEU A 560 -16.86 -12.34 -1.02
C LEU A 560 -17.21 -13.46 -2.01
N ARG A 561 -16.28 -13.84 -2.87
CA ARG A 561 -16.41 -14.98 -3.81
C ARG A 561 -15.21 -15.90 -3.71
N GLY A 562 -15.44 -17.21 -3.70
CA GLY A 562 -14.38 -18.20 -3.81
C GLY A 562 -14.52 -19.36 -2.83
N ARG A 563 -13.39 -19.98 -2.49
CA ARG A 563 -13.37 -21.24 -1.74
C ARG A 563 -14.09 -21.13 -0.40
N GLY A 564 -15.06 -22.03 -0.19
CA GLY A 564 -15.81 -22.12 1.06
C GLY A 564 -16.90 -21.05 1.25
N ILE A 565 -17.20 -20.27 0.21
CA ILE A 565 -18.21 -19.22 0.26
C ILE A 565 -19.43 -19.60 -0.58
N GLU A 566 -20.57 -19.75 0.09
CA GLU A 566 -21.87 -19.96 -0.56
C GLU A 566 -22.51 -18.62 -0.97
N PRO A 567 -22.88 -18.43 -2.26
CA PRO A 567 -23.51 -17.21 -2.75
C PRO A 567 -24.85 -16.92 -2.06
N ARG A 568 -24.98 -15.73 -1.48
CA ARG A 568 -26.24 -15.23 -0.89
C ARG A 568 -26.14 -13.75 -0.53
N ALA A 569 -27.29 -13.08 -0.50
CA ALA A 569 -27.42 -11.74 0.06
C ALA A 569 -27.61 -11.80 1.58
N VAL A 570 -26.89 -10.95 2.32
CA VAL A 570 -27.05 -10.75 3.76
C VAL A 570 -27.63 -9.37 4.02
N ARG A 571 -28.69 -9.33 4.83
CA ARG A 571 -29.35 -8.10 5.29
C ARG A 571 -28.92 -7.79 6.72
N GLY A 572 -28.91 -6.50 7.05
CA GLY A 572 -28.53 -5.99 8.37
C GLY A 572 -27.20 -5.27 8.34
N VAL A 573 -27.08 -4.24 9.17
CA VAL A 573 -25.90 -3.39 9.26
C VAL A 573 -24.67 -4.22 9.60
N VAL A 574 -23.62 -4.06 8.80
CA VAL A 574 -22.27 -4.56 9.07
C VAL A 574 -21.27 -3.43 8.87
N SER A 575 -20.07 -3.55 9.43
CA SER A 575 -19.06 -2.49 9.36
C SER A 575 -17.73 -3.03 8.82
N LEU A 576 -16.98 -2.18 8.11
CA LEU A 576 -15.65 -2.55 7.60
C LEU A 576 -14.64 -2.88 8.70
N ILE A 577 -14.88 -2.46 9.96
CA ILE A 577 -14.06 -2.90 11.10
C ILE A 577 -14.10 -4.41 11.32
N ASP A 578 -15.18 -5.06 10.89
CA ASP A 578 -15.37 -6.50 11.00
C ASP A 578 -14.63 -7.26 9.87
N LEU A 579 -14.04 -6.57 8.88
CA LEU A 579 -13.41 -7.21 7.73
C LEU A 579 -12.13 -7.96 8.10
N ALA A 580 -11.19 -7.32 8.82
CA ALA A 580 -9.97 -7.96 9.30
C ALA A 580 -10.23 -9.26 10.10
N PRO A 581 -11.10 -9.28 11.14
CA PRO A 581 -11.42 -10.52 11.84
C PRO A 581 -12.16 -11.54 10.97
N THR A 582 -12.95 -11.12 9.98
CA THR A 582 -13.59 -12.05 9.01
C THR A 582 -12.57 -12.77 8.15
N LEU A 583 -11.55 -12.05 7.65
CA LEU A 583 -10.51 -12.63 6.82
C LEU A 583 -9.55 -13.52 7.62
N ALA A 584 -9.28 -13.17 8.89
CA ALA A 584 -8.54 -14.05 9.80
C ALA A 584 -9.31 -15.36 10.08
N ASP A 585 -10.62 -15.29 10.33
CA ASP A 585 -11.50 -16.46 10.52
C ASP A 585 -11.52 -17.37 9.27
N LEU A 586 -11.68 -16.79 8.07
CA LEU A 586 -11.58 -17.52 6.80
C LEU A 586 -10.20 -18.13 6.54
N ALA A 587 -9.16 -17.54 7.10
CA ALA A 587 -7.80 -18.04 7.07
C ALA A 587 -7.51 -19.08 8.16
N ASP A 588 -8.46 -19.40 9.05
CA ASP A 588 -8.23 -20.24 10.24
C ASP A 588 -7.04 -19.73 11.06
N VAL A 589 -7.04 -18.41 11.32
CA VAL A 589 -6.05 -17.67 12.11
C VAL A 589 -6.78 -16.92 13.22
N ASP A 590 -6.24 -16.98 14.43
CA ASP A 590 -6.80 -16.22 15.55
C ASP A 590 -6.72 -14.71 15.26
N PRO A 591 -7.82 -13.95 15.42
CA PRO A 591 -7.79 -12.50 15.26
C PRO A 591 -6.91 -11.88 16.35
N ALA A 592 -6.37 -10.68 16.06
CA ALA A 592 -5.61 -9.96 17.06
C ALA A 592 -6.48 -9.64 18.30
N PRO A 593 -5.99 -9.85 19.54
CA PRO A 593 -6.76 -9.57 20.75
C PRO A 593 -7.22 -8.10 20.89
N SER A 594 -6.55 -7.18 20.20
CA SER A 594 -6.86 -5.75 20.19
C SER A 594 -8.06 -5.40 19.30
N TRP A 595 -8.48 -6.27 18.38
CA TRP A 595 -9.55 -5.97 17.41
C TRP A 595 -10.93 -5.99 18.08
N PRO A 596 -11.67 -4.87 18.13
CA PRO A 596 -13.07 -4.85 18.60
C PRO A 596 -14.07 -5.42 17.59
N GLY A 597 -13.69 -5.52 16.31
CA GLY A 597 -14.48 -6.15 15.25
C GLY A 597 -14.71 -7.64 15.50
N ARG A 598 -15.68 -8.23 14.82
CA ARG A 598 -15.94 -9.69 14.86
C ARG A 598 -16.19 -10.21 13.46
N SER A 599 -15.86 -11.47 13.22
CA SER A 599 -16.13 -12.10 11.93
C SER A 599 -17.59 -11.99 11.52
N LEU A 600 -17.84 -11.51 10.29
CA LEU A 600 -19.14 -11.36 9.67
C LEU A 600 -19.83 -12.72 9.41
N LEU A 601 -19.09 -13.82 9.48
CA LEU A 601 -19.61 -15.17 9.30
C LEU A 601 -20.28 -15.72 10.56
N THR A 602 -19.87 -15.22 11.73
CA THR A 602 -20.31 -15.72 13.05
C THR A 602 -21.02 -14.67 13.88
N ALA A 603 -20.86 -13.38 13.57
CA ALA A 603 -21.49 -12.30 14.30
C ALA A 603 -23.03 -12.34 14.17
N ALA A 604 -23.73 -12.08 15.28
CA ALA A 604 -25.17 -11.90 15.28
C ALA A 604 -25.54 -10.63 14.50
N ALA A 605 -26.57 -10.73 13.64
CA ALA A 605 -27.10 -9.60 12.90
C ALA A 605 -27.62 -8.49 13.84
N GLY A 606 -27.54 -7.23 13.41
CA GLY A 606 -28.15 -6.09 14.11
C GLY A 606 -27.27 -5.41 15.17
N ARG A 607 -25.95 -5.68 15.19
CA ARG A 607 -25.01 -4.89 16.01
C ARG A 607 -24.95 -3.44 15.53
N PRO A 608 -24.75 -2.47 16.45
CA PRO A 608 -24.50 -1.10 16.04
C PRO A 608 -23.21 -0.97 15.21
N ALA A 609 -23.22 -0.09 14.23
CA ALA A 609 -22.03 0.34 13.51
C ALA A 609 -21.75 1.83 13.77
N PHE A 610 -20.49 2.21 13.58
CA PHE A 610 -20.01 3.57 13.87
C PHE A 610 -19.11 4.06 12.75
N ALA A 611 -19.20 5.35 12.46
CA ALA A 611 -18.29 6.03 11.55
C ALA A 611 -17.84 7.36 12.14
N PHE A 612 -16.65 7.81 11.73
CA PHE A 612 -15.94 8.91 12.36
C PHE A 612 -15.26 9.80 11.31
N ASP A 613 -15.37 11.11 11.53
CA ASP A 613 -14.40 12.08 11.04
C ASP A 613 -13.75 12.69 12.29
N LEU A 614 -12.44 12.48 12.49
CA LEU A 614 -11.72 12.86 13.71
C LEU A 614 -10.62 13.89 13.48
N LYS A 615 -10.70 14.64 12.37
CA LYS A 615 -9.76 15.72 12.08
C LYS A 615 -9.67 16.71 13.24
N LYS A 616 -8.47 17.26 13.49
CA LYS A 616 -8.17 18.12 14.67
C LYS A 616 -9.22 19.21 14.96
N HIS A 617 -9.78 19.82 13.92
CA HIS A 617 -10.71 20.95 14.03
C HIS A 617 -12.15 20.64 13.62
N ASN A 618 -12.46 19.41 13.21
CA ASN A 618 -13.78 19.04 12.72
C ASN A 618 -14.07 17.57 13.06
N LYS A 619 -14.65 17.37 14.25
CA LYS A 619 -15.06 16.04 14.70
C LYS A 619 -16.52 15.80 14.36
N ARG A 620 -16.83 14.60 13.88
CA ARG A 620 -18.18 14.13 13.57
C ARG A 620 -18.26 12.64 13.83
N LEU A 621 -19.39 12.20 14.39
CA LEU A 621 -19.67 10.80 14.65
C LEU A 621 -21.00 10.43 14.01
N ALA A 622 -21.07 9.26 13.39
CA ALA A 622 -22.31 8.65 12.95
C ALA A 622 -22.51 7.30 13.64
N LEU A 623 -23.75 7.04 14.05
CA LEU A 623 -24.17 5.83 14.74
C LEU A 623 -25.29 5.17 13.95
N PHE A 624 -25.18 3.87 13.72
CA PHE A 624 -26.16 3.07 12.99
C PHE A 624 -26.67 1.94 13.87
N ALA A 625 -27.97 1.84 14.08
CA ALA A 625 -28.57 0.74 14.83
C ALA A 625 -30.06 0.63 14.49
N GLU A 626 -30.59 -0.60 14.44
CA GLU A 626 -32.04 -0.85 14.27
C GLU A 626 -32.66 -0.16 13.05
N GLY A 627 -31.91 -0.03 11.95
CA GLY A 627 -32.36 0.67 10.74
C GLY A 627 -32.45 2.20 10.90
N LYS A 628 -31.87 2.75 11.98
CA LYS A 628 -31.78 4.17 12.26
C LYS A 628 -30.36 4.67 12.16
N LYS A 629 -30.22 5.97 11.93
CA LYS A 629 -28.95 6.67 11.91
C LYS A 629 -29.01 7.94 12.73
N LEU A 630 -27.94 8.21 13.49
CA LEU A 630 -27.72 9.45 14.22
C LEU A 630 -26.41 10.07 13.78
N MET A 631 -26.36 11.40 13.72
CA MET A 631 -25.13 12.16 13.56
C MET A 631 -24.98 13.15 14.71
N VAL A 632 -23.76 13.27 15.22
CA VAL A 632 -23.42 14.15 16.36
C VAL A 632 -22.06 14.81 16.12
N PRO A 633 -21.82 16.01 16.67
CA PRO A 633 -20.54 16.69 16.51
C PRO A 633 -19.44 16.06 17.39
N ASP A 634 -19.80 15.56 18.57
CA ASP A 634 -18.84 14.97 19.50
C ASP A 634 -19.55 14.12 20.57
N MET A 635 -18.74 13.50 21.44
CA MET A 635 -19.22 12.69 22.55
C MET A 635 -20.00 13.49 23.61
N ASP A 636 -19.65 14.76 23.84
CA ASP A 636 -20.33 15.59 24.83
C ASP A 636 -21.75 15.95 24.37
N ALA A 637 -21.91 16.23 23.09
CA ALA A 637 -23.19 16.41 22.43
C ALA A 637 -24.02 15.13 22.47
N LEU A 638 -23.41 13.97 22.18
CA LEU A 638 -24.10 12.67 22.27
C LEU A 638 -24.63 12.40 23.69
N ARG A 639 -23.80 12.60 24.73
CA ARG A 639 -24.23 12.45 26.13
C ARG A 639 -25.34 13.43 26.50
N ALA A 640 -25.27 14.66 26.00
CA ALA A 640 -26.29 15.68 26.20
C ALA A 640 -27.56 15.46 25.34
N GLY A 641 -27.58 14.43 24.48
CA GLY A 641 -28.70 14.18 23.55
C GLY A 641 -28.87 15.26 22.48
N ARG A 642 -27.78 15.97 22.14
CA ARG A 642 -27.73 17.00 21.08
C ARG A 642 -27.24 16.34 19.80
N LEU A 643 -28.13 16.25 18.82
CA LEU A 643 -27.89 15.63 17.52
C LEU A 643 -27.77 16.70 16.44
N THR A 644 -26.93 16.47 15.43
CA THR A 644 -26.98 17.27 14.19
C THR A 644 -28.08 16.75 13.28
N HIS A 645 -28.16 15.43 13.10
CA HIS A 645 -29.15 14.77 12.26
C HIS A 645 -29.64 13.44 12.86
N ALA A 646 -30.85 13.03 12.53
CA ALA A 646 -31.36 11.69 12.79
C ALA A 646 -32.27 11.21 11.66
N PHE A 647 -32.07 9.97 11.20
CA PHE A 647 -32.83 9.40 10.09
C PHE A 647 -33.38 8.02 10.41
N ASP A 648 -34.55 7.71 9.88
CA ASP A 648 -35.08 6.34 9.80
C ASP A 648 -34.78 5.77 8.42
N LEU A 649 -33.67 5.04 8.29
CA LEU A 649 -33.21 4.50 7.01
C LEU A 649 -34.15 3.43 6.43
N THR A 650 -35.09 2.89 7.22
CA THR A 650 -36.08 1.94 6.73
C THR A 650 -37.20 2.60 5.93
N GLN A 651 -37.46 3.89 6.19
CA GLN A 651 -38.49 4.69 5.53
C GLN A 651 -37.88 5.75 4.61
N ASP A 652 -36.70 6.26 4.98
CA ASP A 652 -35.98 7.34 4.33
C ASP A 652 -34.51 6.93 4.07
N PRO A 653 -34.26 5.96 3.18
CA PRO A 653 -32.90 5.51 2.86
C PRO A 653 -32.05 6.58 2.17
N GLY A 654 -32.66 7.66 1.67
CA GLY A 654 -31.97 8.80 1.07
C GLY A 654 -31.61 9.90 2.07
N GLU A 655 -32.03 9.78 3.33
CA GLU A 655 -31.76 10.77 4.40
C GLU A 655 -32.33 12.17 4.09
N ALA A 656 -33.48 12.23 3.43
CA ALA A 656 -34.12 13.48 3.03
C ALA A 656 -34.91 14.17 4.16
N HIS A 657 -35.31 13.42 5.20
CA HIS A 657 -36.19 13.88 6.28
C HIS A 657 -35.49 13.76 7.64
N ASP A 658 -34.91 14.86 8.11
CA ASP A 658 -34.22 14.90 9.41
C ASP A 658 -35.19 14.94 10.60
N LEU A 659 -35.10 13.93 11.46
CA LEU A 659 -35.94 13.71 12.63
C LEU A 659 -35.28 14.13 13.95
N ALA A 660 -34.10 14.77 13.92
CA ALA A 660 -33.32 15.10 15.11
C ALA A 660 -34.10 15.89 16.18
N ARG A 661 -35.10 16.68 15.76
CA ARG A 661 -35.92 17.54 16.64
C ARG A 661 -37.34 17.04 16.88
N GLU A 662 -37.78 16.03 16.15
CA GLU A 662 -39.21 15.70 16.03
C GLU A 662 -39.64 14.49 16.85
N THR A 663 -38.68 13.71 17.36
CA THR A 663 -38.96 12.42 17.99
C THR A 663 -38.14 12.18 19.26
N GLU A 664 -38.62 11.30 20.15
CA GLU A 664 -37.93 10.95 21.39
C GLU A 664 -36.86 9.86 21.18
N TRP A 665 -37.09 8.96 20.22
CA TRP A 665 -36.21 7.82 19.95
C TRP A 665 -34.76 8.19 19.60
N PRO A 666 -34.44 9.28 18.86
CA PRO A 666 -33.06 9.61 18.52
C PRO A 666 -32.21 9.90 19.75
N ARG A 667 -32.79 10.63 20.71
CA ARG A 667 -32.12 10.94 21.98
C ARG A 667 -31.91 9.68 22.80
N ALA A 668 -32.94 8.84 22.91
CA ALA A 668 -32.86 7.59 23.66
C ALA A 668 -31.79 6.65 23.08
N LEU A 669 -31.77 6.49 21.75
CA LEU A 669 -30.77 5.68 21.05
C LEU A 669 -29.36 6.24 21.23
N GLY A 670 -29.17 7.55 21.09
CA GLY A 670 -27.87 8.18 21.28
C GLY A 670 -27.32 7.98 22.70
N GLN A 671 -28.18 8.13 23.71
CA GLN A 671 -27.80 7.88 25.12
C GLN A 671 -27.46 6.42 25.38
N ALA A 672 -28.19 5.47 24.77
CA ALA A 672 -27.93 4.04 24.91
C ALA A 672 -26.58 3.62 24.30
N LEU A 673 -26.15 4.30 23.23
CA LEU A 673 -24.91 3.98 22.51
C LEU A 673 -23.68 4.79 22.98
N ALA A 674 -23.88 5.83 23.80
CA ALA A 674 -22.79 6.73 24.23
C ALA A 674 -21.66 6.00 24.97
N ALA A 675 -21.97 5.20 25.99
CA ALA A 675 -20.96 4.51 26.78
C ALA A 675 -20.17 3.44 25.98
N PRO A 676 -20.82 2.57 25.18
CA PRO A 676 -20.09 1.67 24.28
C PRO A 676 -19.19 2.39 23.28
N LEU A 677 -19.65 3.49 22.69
CA LEU A 677 -18.89 4.26 21.72
C LEU A 677 -17.64 4.91 22.33
N GLU A 678 -17.74 5.40 23.56
CA GLU A 678 -16.62 6.05 24.25
C GLU A 678 -15.43 5.10 24.44
N LEU A 679 -15.70 3.84 24.80
CA LEU A 679 -14.66 2.82 24.96
C LEU A 679 -13.94 2.51 23.64
N LEU A 680 -14.63 2.68 22.52
CA LEU A 680 -14.12 2.42 21.17
C LEU A 680 -13.28 3.59 20.61
N LEU A 681 -13.27 4.74 21.29
CA LEU A 681 -12.49 5.92 20.91
C LEU A 681 -11.12 6.00 21.61
N VAL A 682 -10.81 5.06 22.51
CA VAL A 682 -9.55 5.05 23.26
C VAL A 682 -8.40 4.63 22.34
N PRO A 683 -7.38 5.49 22.12
CA PRO A 683 -6.21 5.15 21.31
C PRO A 683 -5.50 3.89 21.78
N VAL A 684 -5.05 3.02 20.87
CA VAL A 684 -4.20 1.88 21.26
C VAL A 684 -2.78 2.32 21.61
N SER A 685 -2.33 3.44 21.05
CA SER A 685 -1.10 4.16 21.41
C SER A 685 -1.21 5.63 21.00
N GLU A 686 -0.17 6.42 21.27
CA GLU A 686 -0.02 7.73 20.63
C GLU A 686 0.00 7.57 19.10
N ALA A 687 -0.58 8.55 18.40
CA ALA A 687 -0.56 8.60 16.94
C ALA A 687 0.88 8.83 16.44
N LYS A 688 1.17 8.33 15.24
CA LYS A 688 2.45 8.59 14.58
C LYS A 688 2.38 9.96 13.93
N ASP A 689 3.16 10.92 14.41
CA ASP A 689 3.31 12.20 13.72
C ASP A 689 4.02 12.00 12.36
N ILE A 690 3.55 12.71 11.35
CA ILE A 690 4.07 12.64 9.98
C ILE A 690 4.49 14.03 9.52
N ASP A 691 5.76 14.14 9.13
CA ASP A 691 6.24 15.25 8.31
C ASP A 691 6.01 14.93 6.85
N LEU A 692 5.04 15.60 6.22
CA LEU A 692 4.74 15.44 4.80
C LEU A 692 5.83 16.12 3.94
N PRO A 693 6.54 15.38 3.08
CA PRO A 693 7.43 15.97 2.08
C PRO A 693 6.65 16.94 1.18
N LEU A 694 7.31 18.03 0.75
CA LEU A 694 6.67 19.07 -0.06
C LEU A 694 6.06 18.54 -1.36
N ASP A 695 6.62 17.48 -1.96
CA ASP A 695 6.05 16.86 -3.16
C ASP A 695 4.78 16.07 -2.85
N VAL A 696 4.72 15.41 -1.69
CA VAL A 696 3.47 14.75 -1.24
C VAL A 696 2.42 15.80 -0.90
N GLN A 697 2.81 16.94 -0.33
CA GLN A 697 1.91 18.07 -0.12
C GLN A 697 1.38 18.61 -1.47
N ASP A 698 2.25 18.79 -2.46
CA ASP A 698 1.84 19.20 -3.82
C ASP A 698 0.88 18.20 -4.47
N ASP A 699 1.19 16.90 -4.35
CA ASP A 699 0.38 15.81 -4.89
C ASP A 699 -1.02 15.84 -4.23
N LEU A 700 -1.08 16.01 -2.90
CA LEU A 700 -2.32 16.14 -2.12
C LEU A 700 -3.10 17.43 -2.47
N GLU A 701 -2.41 18.57 -2.58
CA GLU A 701 -2.99 19.84 -3.02
C GLU A 701 -3.66 19.71 -4.39
N ALA A 702 -2.99 19.06 -5.35
CA ALA A 702 -3.49 18.88 -6.71
C ALA A 702 -4.81 18.09 -6.78
N ILE A 703 -5.06 17.22 -5.81
CA ILE A 703 -6.30 16.40 -5.72
C ILE A 703 -7.27 16.90 -4.64
N GLY A 704 -7.06 18.10 -4.10
CA GLY A 704 -8.02 18.78 -3.23
C GLY A 704 -7.86 18.52 -1.72
N TYR A 705 -6.71 18.02 -1.28
CA TYR A 705 -6.39 17.77 0.14
C TYR A 705 -5.52 18.85 0.80
N GLY A 706 -5.18 19.94 0.10
CA GLY A 706 -4.41 21.05 0.68
C GLY A 706 -5.28 22.19 1.21
N GLU A 707 -5.22 22.43 2.52
CA GLU A 707 -5.64 23.67 3.17
C GLU A 707 -4.48 24.29 3.95
#